data_AF-A0A6P8YGD9-F1
#
_entry.id   AF-A0A6P8YGD9-F1
#
_cell.length_a   1.000
_cell.length_b   1.000
_cell.length_c   1.000
_cell.angle_alpha   90.00
_cell.angle_beta   90.00
_cell.angle_gamma   90.00
#
_symmetry.space_group_name_H-M   'P 1'
#
loop_
_entity.id
_entity.type
_entity.pdbx_description
1 polymer ?
#
loop_
_entity_poly.entity_id
_entity_poly.type
_entity_poly.pdbx_seq_one_letter_code
_entity_poly.pdbx_strand_id
1 'polypeptide(L)'
;MSERDKDKSKRGGERRQLRDRKPKLYTDDWAIADEEIEGGRLFQLEDKLESERFEQNFVKELNGKDFNVQYLQRHGFSTPLIFKEKSGLGIVVPSKNFSINDVRTCVGSRRMLDVMDVNTQKNCEMSMKEWQRYYEDPDKDKLLNVISLEFSHTKLENYVRAPTIVRQIDWVDAVWPKHLKEQQHESTNAIDEMMYPKVQKYCLMSVKGCYTDFHVDFGGTSVWYHIVKGSKVFWLIPPTERNLNLYEQWVLSGKQGDVFFGDMVDKCGRVRLNEGNTFFIPSGWIHAVYTPLDSLVFGGNFLHAYSIEKQLRIAQVEDTTHVPQKFRYPFFTEMLWYVLERYVHCVLGRSHLDPDVLDGYQSQMSAPEDHIHLTPQELHGLKAIVMYLHSLPTNKKNVPELVQDPIALIRDVRNLVEKHRHDSHEKATTGRPVLKLPHRDHSSKHDMNRSHPSTSGYSRHSMPPSAPRSSHSSNGYSDDEGPSRAPKAPKMSRPLPPPSTSALSAQQSSREGPRRRRTRCKRCEACQRSDCGECTFCQDMVKFGGFGRAKQTCVMRQCLQPMLPVTASCAECCLDGWGQRPVIPVQKNHRDSPSSLMECSVCYEIAHPDCVRKKYTEYDGVVNEDLPNSWECPRCCQEGKNVEYKPRHFRARQKSTDFRRMSYGSEALYDLKKEKREMDSDDSDDEFSRPPTPHHSGSKRVKTESKSEPKREPVDAGDSDSQSSDNVDIKPKLSPHSSVDSPGTPPSPGSSINMDPRKRAVLLHQAKAMKKSGFVVRPNPGVKPNPPKDSPSPKTVVNLAMEKSVILPIMEYLTPKEKVECGLVCKAWAQFSLDPSLWKRMSMAAQTLTAGHLSAIVRRQPETLVLDWTGIGKRQLAWLIIRLPQLRELSLQGVNVIGVSALRTCMCPPLSFLDISFAGGLNDATLREILSPPPDSRPGLVDTKSRLRNLRTLKLAGSSITDVALRYITQHLPRLSVLDLSSCTRLTDAGIAQLTTPPASSIELLQSLDLCNCPRITDASLDHLTRCAQLGRLDLRHSPLVTAAAVAKFVSRSKLNLRILDGKLVLHAS
;
A
#
# COMPACT_ATOMS: atom_id res chain seq x y z
N MET A 1 -17.56 -59.12 -59.80
CA MET A 1 -18.55 -60.03 -59.18
C MET A 1 -17.97 -60.51 -57.86
N SER A 2 -18.72 -60.65 -56.77
CA SER A 2 -20.10 -60.19 -56.49
C SER A 2 -20.30 -60.12 -54.97
N GLU A 3 -21.41 -59.52 -54.53
CA GLU A 3 -21.84 -59.56 -53.12
C GLU A 3 -22.29 -60.97 -52.69
N ARG A 4 -22.57 -61.11 -51.39
CA ARG A 4 -23.34 -62.20 -50.73
C ARG A 4 -22.54 -63.53 -50.63
N ASP A 5 -22.76 -64.39 -49.63
CA ASP A 5 -23.96 -64.54 -48.81
C ASP A 5 -23.72 -65.06 -47.36
N LYS A 6 -24.73 -64.89 -46.49
CA LYS A 6 -25.07 -65.58 -45.21
C LYS A 6 -23.99 -66.07 -44.22
N ASP A 7 -23.93 -65.38 -43.09
CA ASP A 7 -24.40 -65.83 -41.74
C ASP A 7 -24.05 -67.24 -41.18
N LYS A 8 -23.70 -67.27 -39.87
CA LYS A 8 -23.50 -68.43 -38.94
C LYS A 8 -22.47 -69.53 -39.29
N SER A 9 -21.34 -69.53 -38.57
CA SER A 9 -21.10 -70.49 -37.45
C SER A 9 -19.83 -70.17 -36.63
N LYS A 10 -19.61 -70.93 -35.55
CA LYS A 10 -18.71 -70.63 -34.41
C LYS A 10 -17.23 -71.06 -34.60
N ARG A 11 -16.34 -70.16 -34.15
CA ARG A 11 -15.07 -70.38 -33.40
C ARG A 11 -14.01 -71.36 -33.93
N GLY A 12 -12.86 -70.78 -34.26
CA GLY A 12 -11.54 -71.42 -34.41
C GLY A 12 -10.73 -70.75 -35.53
N GLY A 13 -9.48 -70.30 -35.37
CA GLY A 13 -8.73 -70.03 -34.15
C GLY A 13 -7.23 -70.32 -34.30
N GLU A 14 -6.40 -69.31 -34.61
CA GLU A 14 -5.00 -69.25 -34.14
C GLU A 14 -4.31 -67.88 -34.32
N ARG A 15 -3.33 -67.64 -33.44
CA ARG A 15 -2.14 -66.76 -33.54
C ARG A 15 -2.18 -65.54 -34.49
N ARG A 16 -2.40 -64.35 -33.91
CA ARG A 16 -1.68 -63.12 -34.31
C ARG A 16 -0.50 -62.86 -33.36
N GLN A 17 0.65 -62.49 -33.92
CA GLN A 17 1.91 -62.33 -33.19
C GLN A 17 1.86 -61.19 -32.17
N LEU A 18 2.60 -61.36 -31.07
CA LEU A 18 2.84 -60.30 -30.09
C LEU A 18 3.66 -59.18 -30.73
N ARG A 19 3.06 -58.01 -30.94
CA ARG A 19 3.81 -56.76 -31.13
C ARG A 19 4.22 -56.23 -29.77
N ASP A 20 5.53 -56.15 -29.54
CA ASP A 20 6.13 -55.66 -28.30
C ASP A 20 5.74 -54.19 -28.05
N ARG A 21 4.70 -54.00 -27.21
CA ARG A 21 4.20 -52.70 -26.82
C ARG A 21 4.84 -52.29 -25.50
N LYS A 22 5.95 -51.56 -25.59
CA LYS A 22 6.44 -50.73 -24.47
C LYS A 22 5.26 -49.92 -23.90
N PRO A 23 5.05 -49.92 -22.57
CA PRO A 23 3.89 -49.25 -21.97
C PRO A 23 3.94 -47.75 -22.27
N LYS A 24 2.82 -47.18 -22.74
CA LYS A 24 2.70 -45.74 -22.94
C LYS A 24 2.65 -45.03 -21.59
N LEU A 25 3.69 -44.27 -21.28
CA LEU A 25 3.70 -43.29 -20.20
C LEU A 25 2.64 -42.22 -20.47
N TYR A 26 1.58 -42.20 -19.65
CA TYR A 26 0.53 -41.18 -19.68
C TYR A 26 0.99 -39.88 -18.96
N THR A 27 2.11 -39.30 -19.39
CA THR A 27 2.73 -38.12 -18.75
C THR A 27 3.15 -37.01 -19.71
N ASP A 28 3.39 -37.31 -20.99
CA ASP A 28 4.22 -36.46 -21.85
C ASP A 28 3.40 -35.79 -22.98
N ASP A 29 2.87 -34.60 -22.69
CA ASP A 29 2.31 -33.67 -23.69
C ASP A 29 2.39 -32.17 -23.29
N TRP A 30 2.84 -31.84 -22.07
CA TRP A 30 2.65 -30.51 -21.44
C TRP A 30 3.95 -29.70 -21.25
N ALA A 31 4.83 -29.68 -22.26
CA ALA A 31 6.14 -29.02 -22.22
C ALA A 31 6.13 -27.52 -22.60
N ILE A 32 5.26 -26.73 -21.95
CA ILE A 32 5.04 -25.28 -22.15
C ILE A 32 6.35 -24.45 -22.08
N ALA A 33 6.36 -23.20 -22.60
CA ALA A 33 7.54 -22.46 -23.05
C ALA A 33 8.51 -21.90 -21.97
N ASP A 34 9.73 -21.56 -22.42
CA ASP A 34 10.96 -21.31 -21.63
C ASP A 34 11.25 -19.85 -21.21
N GLU A 35 10.24 -18.97 -21.21
CA GLU A 35 10.32 -17.61 -20.63
C GLU A 35 8.96 -17.19 -20.01
N GLU A 36 8.94 -16.07 -19.27
CA GLU A 36 7.87 -15.54 -18.38
C GLU A 36 7.75 -16.16 -16.97
N ILE A 37 8.14 -15.39 -15.94
CA ILE A 37 8.01 -15.75 -14.51
C ILE A 37 7.64 -14.53 -13.62
N GLU A 38 6.73 -13.67 -14.06
CA GLU A 38 6.09 -12.65 -13.21
C GLU A 38 4.73 -12.25 -13.83
N GLY A 39 3.69 -12.10 -13.01
CA GLY A 39 2.38 -11.57 -13.42
C GLY A 39 1.38 -12.53 -14.09
N GLY A 40 1.82 -13.32 -15.07
CA GLY A 40 0.96 -14.06 -16.03
C GLY A 40 -0.38 -14.63 -15.50
N ARG A 41 -1.47 -14.25 -16.17
CA ARG A 41 -2.86 -14.68 -15.88
C ARG A 41 -3.01 -16.19 -16.02
N LEU A 42 -3.81 -16.81 -15.14
CA LEU A 42 -4.08 -18.25 -15.17
C LEU A 42 -5.19 -18.65 -16.16
N PHE A 43 -5.94 -17.68 -16.67
CA PHE A 43 -6.91 -17.86 -17.74
C PHE A 43 -6.32 -17.35 -19.06
N GLN A 44 -6.55 -18.10 -20.15
CA GLN A 44 -6.28 -17.62 -21.50
C GLN A 44 -7.36 -16.60 -21.86
N LEU A 45 -6.97 -15.49 -22.51
CA LEU A 45 -7.87 -14.39 -22.81
C LEU A 45 -8.55 -14.59 -24.18
N GLU A 46 -7.86 -15.31 -25.05
CA GLU A 46 -8.24 -15.76 -26.38
C GLU A 46 -9.54 -16.57 -26.29
N ASP A 47 -9.60 -17.56 -25.38
CA ASP A 47 -10.81 -18.29 -24.99
C ASP A 47 -12.00 -17.35 -24.70
N LYS A 48 -11.76 -16.22 -24.04
CA LYS A 48 -12.81 -15.26 -23.61
C LYS A 48 -13.20 -14.28 -24.71
N LEU A 49 -12.31 -14.07 -25.69
CA LEU A 49 -12.53 -13.26 -26.88
C LEU A 49 -13.36 -14.01 -27.93
N GLU A 50 -13.27 -15.34 -27.96
CA GLU A 50 -14.00 -16.18 -28.91
C GLU A 50 -15.27 -16.82 -28.30
N SER A 51 -15.25 -17.28 -27.05
CA SER A 51 -16.36 -18.05 -26.44
C SER A 51 -17.74 -17.41 -26.57
N GLU A 52 -18.71 -18.19 -27.07
CA GLU A 52 -20.13 -17.86 -27.21
C GLU A 52 -20.81 -17.45 -25.88
N ARG A 53 -20.26 -17.88 -24.73
CA ARG A 53 -20.79 -17.58 -23.37
C ARG A 53 -21.08 -16.09 -23.17
N PHE A 54 -20.28 -15.23 -23.81
CA PHE A 54 -20.31 -13.79 -23.62
C PHE A 54 -21.05 -13.03 -24.73
N GLU A 55 -21.78 -13.67 -25.64
CA GLU A 55 -22.50 -12.98 -26.73
C GLU A 55 -23.75 -12.19 -26.28
N GLN A 56 -24.05 -12.19 -24.98
CA GLN A 56 -25.17 -11.46 -24.41
C GLN A 56 -25.02 -9.95 -24.62
N ASN A 57 -25.86 -9.34 -25.46
CA ASN A 57 -25.83 -7.89 -25.66
C ASN A 57 -26.59 -7.15 -24.55
N PHE A 58 -25.87 -6.32 -23.78
CA PHE A 58 -26.46 -5.35 -22.84
C PHE A 58 -26.44 -3.90 -23.36
N VAL A 59 -25.91 -3.67 -24.56
CA VAL A 59 -25.66 -2.34 -25.11
C VAL A 59 -26.82 -1.93 -26.02
N LYS A 60 -27.37 -0.74 -25.75
CA LYS A 60 -28.40 -0.11 -26.59
C LYS A 60 -27.74 0.83 -27.59
N GLU A 61 -28.12 0.71 -28.87
CA GLU A 61 -27.69 1.64 -29.91
C GLU A 61 -28.63 2.85 -29.99
N LEU A 62 -28.08 4.04 -30.24
CA LEU A 62 -28.81 5.31 -30.36
C LEU A 62 -28.13 6.23 -31.39
N ASN A 63 -28.89 7.18 -31.96
CA ASN A 63 -28.30 8.30 -32.69
C ASN A 63 -27.93 9.42 -31.72
N GLY A 64 -26.87 10.19 -32.01
CA GLY A 64 -26.40 11.23 -31.09
C GLY A 64 -27.40 12.34 -30.80
N LYS A 65 -28.34 12.60 -31.71
CA LYS A 65 -29.45 13.56 -31.52
C LYS A 65 -30.49 13.09 -30.47
N ASP A 66 -30.65 11.78 -30.33
CA ASP A 66 -31.68 11.17 -29.46
C ASP A 66 -31.23 11.12 -28.00
N PHE A 67 -29.92 11.27 -27.74
CA PHE A 67 -29.33 11.22 -26.40
C PHE A 67 -29.10 12.62 -25.84
N ASN A 68 -30.12 13.11 -25.14
CA ASN A 68 -30.20 14.46 -24.58
C ASN A 68 -30.79 14.42 -23.14
N VAL A 69 -30.90 15.57 -22.48
CA VAL A 69 -31.39 15.63 -21.08
C VAL A 69 -32.83 15.12 -20.95
N GLN A 70 -33.68 15.30 -21.97
CA GLN A 70 -35.05 14.77 -21.95
C GLN A 70 -35.06 13.23 -21.95
N TYR A 71 -34.16 12.59 -22.71
CA TYR A 71 -33.96 11.13 -22.66
C TYR A 71 -33.55 10.66 -21.26
N LEU A 72 -32.60 11.36 -20.62
CA LEU A 72 -32.15 11.03 -19.26
C LEU A 72 -33.24 11.22 -18.20
N GLN A 73 -34.06 12.25 -18.31
CA GLN A 73 -35.20 12.44 -17.42
C GLN A 73 -36.25 11.33 -17.61
N ARG A 74 -36.61 10.96 -18.86
CA ARG A 74 -37.61 9.90 -19.09
C ARG A 74 -37.15 8.52 -18.63
N HIS A 75 -35.89 8.16 -18.88
CA HIS A 75 -35.41 6.77 -18.84
C HIS A 75 -34.28 6.51 -17.82
N GLY A 76 -33.73 7.55 -17.20
CA GLY A 76 -32.50 7.48 -16.41
C GLY A 76 -31.27 7.13 -17.27
N PHE A 77 -30.17 6.79 -16.59
CA PHE A 77 -28.96 6.26 -17.23
C PHE A 77 -28.57 4.93 -16.57
N SER A 78 -29.18 3.85 -17.04
CA SER A 78 -29.06 2.52 -16.43
C SER A 78 -28.36 1.49 -17.32
N THR A 79 -28.40 1.69 -18.64
CA THR A 79 -27.95 0.75 -19.68
C THR A 79 -26.81 1.38 -20.51
N PRO A 80 -25.73 0.64 -20.83
CA PRO A 80 -24.67 1.12 -21.71
C PRO A 80 -25.17 1.49 -23.10
N LEU A 81 -24.66 2.59 -23.65
CA LEU A 81 -25.11 3.16 -24.92
C LEU A 81 -23.96 3.20 -25.92
N ILE A 82 -24.21 2.77 -27.16
CA ILE A 82 -23.26 2.89 -28.28
C ILE A 82 -23.83 3.79 -29.37
N PHE A 83 -22.95 4.59 -29.96
CA PHE A 83 -23.21 5.49 -31.07
C PHE A 83 -22.17 5.16 -32.14
N LYS A 84 -22.61 4.67 -33.31
CA LYS A 84 -21.67 4.28 -34.39
C LYS A 84 -20.90 5.48 -34.93
N GLU A 85 -21.58 6.62 -35.02
CA GLU A 85 -21.03 7.91 -35.41
C GLU A 85 -21.02 8.90 -34.23
N LYS A 86 -20.18 9.93 -34.34
CA LYS A 86 -20.19 11.10 -33.43
C LYS A 86 -21.26 12.16 -33.78
N SER A 87 -21.99 11.96 -34.88
CA SER A 87 -23.03 12.85 -35.40
C SER A 87 -24.11 13.14 -34.36
N GLY A 88 -24.38 14.42 -34.10
CA GLY A 88 -25.37 14.87 -33.10
C GLY A 88 -24.88 14.95 -31.65
N LEU A 89 -23.83 14.22 -31.24
CA LEU A 89 -23.34 14.22 -29.85
C LEU A 89 -22.67 15.54 -29.41
N GLY A 90 -22.30 16.41 -30.36
CA GLY A 90 -21.60 17.68 -30.10
C GLY A 90 -20.17 17.55 -29.57
N ILE A 91 -19.65 16.33 -29.47
CA ILE A 91 -18.27 15.98 -29.16
C ILE A 91 -17.31 16.53 -30.23
N VAL A 92 -16.13 16.99 -29.80
CA VAL A 92 -14.99 17.30 -30.68
C VAL A 92 -13.80 16.46 -30.23
N VAL A 93 -13.08 15.91 -31.18
CA VAL A 93 -11.85 15.13 -31.03
C VAL A 93 -10.94 15.39 -32.24
N PRO A 94 -9.63 15.14 -32.15
CA PRO A 94 -8.72 15.16 -33.29
C PRO A 94 -9.18 14.32 -34.51
N SER A 95 -8.51 14.54 -35.64
CA SER A 95 -8.66 13.68 -36.82
C SER A 95 -7.96 12.33 -36.62
N LYS A 96 -8.28 11.35 -37.47
CA LYS A 96 -7.70 10.00 -37.46
C LYS A 96 -6.16 9.97 -37.64
N ASN A 97 -5.59 11.06 -38.15
CA ASN A 97 -4.15 11.20 -38.39
C ASN A 97 -3.38 11.62 -37.13
N PHE A 98 -4.07 12.01 -36.05
CA PHE A 98 -3.45 12.48 -34.81
C PHE A 98 -2.71 11.34 -34.10
N SER A 99 -1.45 11.58 -33.73
CA SER A 99 -0.48 10.57 -33.30
C SER A 99 -0.13 10.66 -31.81
N ILE A 100 0.57 9.66 -31.29
CA ILE A 100 1.13 9.68 -29.92
C ILE A 100 2.20 10.77 -29.79
N ASN A 101 2.93 11.05 -30.86
CA ASN A 101 3.84 12.18 -30.97
C ASN A 101 3.14 13.55 -30.87
N ASP A 102 1.90 13.68 -31.35
CA ASP A 102 1.09 14.89 -31.17
C ASP A 102 0.61 15.03 -29.73
N VAL A 103 0.15 13.94 -29.10
CA VAL A 103 -0.14 13.91 -27.64
C VAL A 103 1.09 14.37 -26.85
N ARG A 104 2.29 13.81 -27.11
CA ARG A 104 3.58 14.20 -26.50
C ARG A 104 3.89 15.69 -26.67
N THR A 105 3.55 16.26 -27.82
CA THR A 105 3.78 17.67 -28.15
C THR A 105 2.78 18.59 -27.44
N CYS A 106 1.54 18.14 -27.25
CA CYS A 106 0.50 18.90 -26.56
C CYS A 106 0.57 18.85 -25.03
N VAL A 107 0.93 17.71 -24.42
CA VAL A 107 0.99 17.56 -22.94
C VAL A 107 2.40 17.76 -22.34
N GLY A 108 3.43 17.84 -23.18
CA GLY A 108 4.82 18.05 -22.78
C GLY A 108 5.62 16.75 -22.59
N SER A 109 6.84 16.74 -23.13
CA SER A 109 7.65 15.50 -23.26
C SER A 109 8.24 14.98 -21.95
N ARG A 110 8.38 15.83 -20.92
CA ARG A 110 8.85 15.43 -19.58
C ARG A 110 7.70 15.11 -18.61
N ARG A 111 6.44 15.18 -19.05
CA ARG A 111 5.30 14.86 -18.19
C ARG A 111 5.34 13.36 -17.84
N MET A 112 5.33 13.04 -16.56
CA MET A 112 5.29 11.67 -16.06
C MET A 112 3.90 11.07 -16.24
N LEU A 113 3.86 9.75 -16.43
CA LEU A 113 2.66 8.95 -16.62
C LEU A 113 2.63 7.80 -15.60
N ASP A 114 1.47 7.52 -15.02
CA ASP A 114 1.15 6.16 -14.55
C ASP A 114 1.03 5.26 -15.80
N VAL A 115 1.92 4.29 -15.95
CA VAL A 115 1.89 3.29 -17.04
C VAL A 115 1.71 1.91 -16.43
N MET A 116 0.66 1.20 -16.84
CA MET A 116 0.34 -0.14 -16.35
C MET A 116 1.10 -1.20 -17.15
N ASP A 117 1.89 -2.02 -16.45
CA ASP A 117 2.37 -3.31 -16.94
C ASP A 117 1.19 -4.30 -16.95
N VAL A 118 0.76 -4.72 -18.13
CA VAL A 118 -0.47 -5.50 -18.35
C VAL A 118 -0.36 -6.92 -17.82
N ASN A 119 0.85 -7.49 -17.76
CA ASN A 119 1.04 -8.86 -17.29
C ASN A 119 1.00 -8.93 -15.77
N THR A 120 1.48 -7.90 -15.06
CA THR A 120 1.45 -7.81 -13.60
C THR A 120 0.28 -6.99 -13.02
N GLN A 121 -0.45 -6.24 -13.87
CA GLN A 121 -1.45 -5.24 -13.49
C GLN A 121 -0.92 -4.20 -12.47
N LYS A 122 0.37 -3.83 -12.58
CA LYS A 122 1.04 -2.85 -11.72
C LYS A 122 1.42 -1.60 -12.50
N ASN A 123 1.31 -0.43 -11.86
CA ASN A 123 1.80 0.81 -12.44
C ASN A 123 3.30 0.99 -12.17
N CYS A 124 4.01 1.43 -13.19
CA CYS A 124 5.31 2.11 -13.10
C CYS A 124 5.16 3.56 -13.58
N GLU A 125 6.20 4.37 -13.39
CA GLU A 125 6.26 5.74 -13.90
C GLU A 125 7.28 5.86 -15.03
N MET A 126 6.92 6.57 -16.10
CA MET A 126 7.84 7.00 -17.17
C MET A 126 7.37 8.31 -17.80
N SER A 127 8.22 9.01 -18.55
CA SER A 127 7.84 10.23 -19.25
C SER A 127 7.08 9.96 -20.55
N MET A 128 6.27 10.93 -20.99
CA MET A 128 5.63 10.95 -22.31
C MET A 128 6.60 10.74 -23.49
N LYS A 129 7.89 11.06 -23.35
CA LYS A 129 8.90 10.81 -24.38
C LYS A 129 9.34 9.35 -24.42
N GLU A 130 9.43 8.69 -23.27
CA GLU A 130 9.74 7.27 -23.18
C GLU A 130 8.54 6.43 -23.63
N TRP A 131 7.33 6.81 -23.21
CA TRP A 131 6.08 6.21 -23.67
C TRP A 131 5.89 6.30 -25.19
N GLN A 132 6.10 7.49 -25.79
CA GLN A 132 5.99 7.68 -27.24
C GLN A 132 6.97 6.78 -28.01
N ARG A 133 8.21 6.64 -27.53
CA ARG A 133 9.20 5.72 -28.11
C ARG A 133 8.74 4.27 -28.02
N TYR A 134 8.38 3.81 -26.81
CA TYR A 134 7.86 2.46 -26.58
C TYR A 134 6.64 2.12 -27.45
N TYR A 135 5.73 3.09 -27.63
CA TYR A 135 4.52 2.88 -28.43
C TYR A 135 4.85 2.71 -29.92
N GLU A 136 5.78 3.51 -30.45
CA GLU A 136 6.15 3.52 -31.87
C GLU A 136 7.19 2.45 -32.24
N ASP A 137 7.88 1.87 -31.27
CA ASP A 137 8.82 0.74 -31.45
C ASP A 137 8.07 -0.54 -31.87
N PRO A 138 8.42 -1.23 -32.97
CA PRO A 138 7.77 -2.50 -33.34
C PRO A 138 8.05 -3.63 -32.34
N ASP A 139 9.23 -3.67 -31.72
CA ASP A 139 9.75 -4.82 -30.97
C ASP A 139 9.68 -4.58 -29.46
N LYS A 140 8.45 -4.52 -28.96
CA LYS A 140 8.13 -4.17 -27.56
C LYS A 140 8.60 -5.23 -26.56
N ASP A 141 9.46 -4.84 -25.60
CA ASP A 141 10.00 -5.70 -24.54
C ASP A 141 8.94 -6.18 -23.52
N LYS A 142 7.88 -5.38 -23.34
CA LYS A 142 6.78 -5.58 -22.39
C LYS A 142 5.46 -5.14 -22.99
N LEU A 143 4.37 -5.63 -22.39
CA LEU A 143 3.02 -5.21 -22.72
C LEU A 143 2.57 -4.11 -21.74
N LEU A 144 2.60 -2.85 -22.18
CA LEU A 144 2.35 -1.67 -21.34
C LEU A 144 1.14 -0.85 -21.84
N ASN A 145 0.43 -0.18 -20.93
CA ASN A 145 -0.84 0.49 -21.21
C ASN A 145 -0.97 1.83 -20.46
N VAL A 146 -1.46 2.87 -21.12
CA VAL A 146 -1.78 4.17 -20.50
C VAL A 146 -3.29 4.42 -20.58
N ILE A 147 -3.93 4.45 -19.42
CA ILE A 147 -5.39 4.64 -19.28
C ILE A 147 -5.78 5.86 -18.43
N SER A 148 -4.81 6.50 -17.77
CA SER A 148 -5.00 7.49 -16.69
C SER A 148 -4.50 8.90 -17.03
N LEU A 149 -4.13 9.17 -18.29
CA LEU A 149 -3.60 10.47 -18.71
C LEU A 149 -4.72 11.52 -18.80
N GLU A 150 -5.05 12.13 -17.66
CA GLU A 150 -5.87 13.34 -17.57
C GLU A 150 -5.10 14.51 -18.22
N PHE A 151 -5.74 15.30 -19.08
CA PHE A 151 -5.05 16.33 -19.87
C PHE A 151 -5.68 17.74 -19.85
N SER A 152 -6.59 18.02 -18.92
CA SER A 152 -7.05 19.39 -18.67
C SER A 152 -5.87 20.28 -18.22
N HIS A 153 -5.90 21.55 -18.59
CA HIS A 153 -4.79 22.51 -18.42
C HIS A 153 -3.53 22.15 -19.23
N THR A 154 -3.71 21.47 -20.37
CA THR A 154 -2.64 21.23 -21.37
C THR A 154 -3.10 21.69 -22.76
N LYS A 155 -2.18 21.83 -23.73
CA LYS A 155 -2.55 22.21 -25.10
C LYS A 155 -3.46 21.19 -25.80
N LEU A 156 -3.56 19.96 -25.28
CA LEU A 156 -4.42 18.90 -25.83
C LEU A 156 -5.91 19.18 -25.57
N GLU A 157 -6.22 19.94 -24.52
CA GLU A 157 -7.58 20.34 -24.16
C GLU A 157 -8.31 21.08 -25.29
N ASN A 158 -7.60 21.92 -26.04
CA ASN A 158 -8.16 22.69 -27.17
C ASN A 158 -8.63 21.82 -28.34
N TYR A 159 -8.20 20.55 -28.41
CA TYR A 159 -8.60 19.60 -29.45
C TYR A 159 -9.75 18.68 -29.04
N VAL A 160 -10.13 18.66 -27.75
CA VAL A 160 -11.11 17.69 -27.21
C VAL A 160 -12.21 18.38 -26.40
N ARG A 161 -13.43 18.30 -26.91
CA ARG A 161 -14.65 18.75 -26.23
C ARG A 161 -15.55 17.55 -25.96
N ALA A 162 -15.85 17.30 -24.69
CA ALA A 162 -16.77 16.24 -24.28
C ALA A 162 -18.17 16.38 -24.92
N PRO A 163 -18.92 15.27 -25.09
CA PRO A 163 -20.29 15.29 -25.60
C PRO A 163 -21.18 16.31 -24.89
N THR A 164 -22.12 16.92 -25.61
CA THR A 164 -22.96 18.00 -25.08
C THR A 164 -23.74 17.60 -23.84
N ILE A 165 -24.29 16.39 -23.82
CA ILE A 165 -25.03 15.84 -22.69
C ILE A 165 -24.18 15.72 -21.41
N VAL A 166 -22.90 15.34 -21.52
CA VAL A 166 -21.98 15.26 -20.37
C VAL A 166 -21.79 16.64 -19.76
N ARG A 167 -21.47 17.63 -20.60
CA ARG A 167 -21.27 19.04 -20.20
C ARG A 167 -22.54 19.73 -19.68
N GLN A 168 -23.71 19.08 -19.74
CA GLN A 168 -24.98 19.58 -19.20
C GLN A 168 -25.34 18.96 -17.85
N ILE A 169 -24.70 17.86 -17.43
CA ILE A 169 -25.11 17.06 -16.26
C ILE A 169 -23.96 16.73 -15.30
N ASP A 170 -22.71 16.89 -15.74
CA ASP A 170 -21.52 16.65 -14.93
C ASP A 170 -21.45 17.64 -13.76
N TRP A 171 -21.42 17.10 -12.55
CA TRP A 171 -21.30 17.89 -11.32
C TRP A 171 -20.02 18.76 -11.28
N VAL A 172 -18.95 18.39 -11.98
CA VAL A 172 -17.73 19.23 -12.05
C VAL A 172 -17.92 20.52 -12.88
N ASP A 173 -18.95 20.59 -13.73
CA ASP A 173 -19.35 21.81 -14.48
C ASP A 173 -20.59 22.49 -13.89
N ALA A 174 -21.53 21.72 -13.32
CA ALA A 174 -22.83 22.23 -12.85
C ALA A 174 -22.90 22.57 -11.35
N VAL A 175 -21.99 22.02 -10.53
CA VAL A 175 -22.07 22.04 -9.06
C VAL A 175 -20.83 22.61 -8.37
N TRP A 176 -19.62 22.27 -8.81
CA TRP A 176 -18.40 22.75 -8.16
C TRP A 176 -18.24 24.28 -8.26
N PRO A 177 -17.72 24.99 -7.24
CA PRO A 177 -17.50 26.43 -7.30
C PRO A 177 -16.56 26.82 -8.46
N LYS A 178 -17.06 27.64 -9.40
CA LYS A 178 -16.31 28.08 -10.60
C LYS A 178 -14.96 28.70 -10.23
N HIS A 179 -14.91 29.57 -9.22
CA HIS A 179 -13.70 30.31 -8.88
C HIS A 179 -12.55 29.38 -8.48
N LEU A 180 -12.81 28.27 -7.77
CA LEU A 180 -11.79 27.26 -7.45
C LEU A 180 -11.30 26.54 -8.72
N LYS A 181 -12.22 26.22 -9.63
CA LYS A 181 -11.90 25.60 -10.93
C LYS A 181 -11.12 26.52 -11.86
N GLU A 182 -11.39 27.82 -11.81
CA GLU A 182 -10.75 28.87 -12.62
C GLU A 182 -9.39 29.30 -12.04
N GLN A 183 -9.19 29.19 -10.72
CA GLN A 183 -7.89 29.33 -10.05
C GLN A 183 -6.93 28.17 -10.33
N GLN A 184 -7.41 27.01 -10.77
CA GLN A 184 -6.53 25.95 -11.26
C GLN A 184 -5.89 26.39 -12.58
N HIS A 185 -4.58 26.59 -12.58
CA HIS A 185 -3.79 26.86 -13.79
C HIS A 185 -2.85 25.69 -14.15
N GLU A 186 -2.58 24.79 -13.21
CA GLU A 186 -1.60 23.71 -13.39
C GLU A 186 -2.22 22.37 -13.82
N SER A 187 -1.47 21.64 -14.66
CA SER A 187 -1.81 20.29 -15.11
C SER A 187 -1.47 19.17 -14.10
N THR A 188 -1.19 19.53 -12.84
CA THR A 188 -0.99 18.59 -11.71
C THR A 188 -2.25 17.76 -11.42
N ASN A 189 -2.04 16.53 -10.95
CA ASN A 189 -3.07 15.61 -10.49
C ASN A 189 -2.79 15.15 -9.03
N ALA A 190 -1.93 15.84 -8.30
CA ALA A 190 -1.70 15.60 -6.88
C ALA A 190 -2.86 16.19 -6.07
N ILE A 191 -3.54 15.38 -5.26
CA ILE A 191 -4.78 15.81 -4.58
C ILE A 191 -4.60 17.00 -3.62
N ASP A 192 -3.41 17.17 -3.03
CA ASP A 192 -3.06 18.33 -2.18
C ASP A 192 -2.82 19.63 -2.98
N GLU A 193 -2.78 19.57 -4.31
CA GLU A 193 -2.54 20.67 -5.27
C GLU A 193 -3.75 20.92 -6.22
N MET A 194 -4.84 20.19 -6.01
CA MET A 194 -6.04 20.24 -6.87
C MET A 194 -7.15 21.10 -6.24
N MET A 195 -7.59 22.13 -6.96
CA MET A 195 -8.68 23.01 -6.56
C MET A 195 -10.07 22.50 -6.99
N TYR A 196 -10.12 21.45 -7.82
CA TYR A 196 -11.36 20.77 -8.24
C TYR A 196 -11.11 19.30 -8.66
N PRO A 197 -12.16 18.47 -8.81
CA PRO A 197 -12.03 17.09 -9.31
C PRO A 197 -11.63 17.04 -10.80
N LYS A 198 -10.33 16.97 -11.07
CA LYS A 198 -9.78 16.79 -12.43
C LYS A 198 -9.94 15.35 -12.92
N VAL A 199 -11.09 15.04 -13.49
CA VAL A 199 -11.45 13.70 -14.00
C VAL A 199 -12.20 13.73 -15.35
N GLN A 200 -12.38 14.92 -15.94
CA GLN A 200 -13.30 15.14 -17.06
C GLN A 200 -12.74 14.75 -18.45
N LYS A 201 -11.41 14.65 -18.61
CA LYS A 201 -10.74 14.50 -19.92
C LYS A 201 -9.52 13.57 -19.86
N TYR A 202 -9.70 12.32 -20.26
CA TYR A 202 -8.65 11.29 -20.33
C TYR A 202 -8.26 10.96 -21.78
N CYS A 203 -6.95 10.83 -22.01
CA CYS A 203 -6.36 10.30 -23.23
C CYS A 203 -5.88 8.87 -22.93
N LEU A 204 -6.41 7.87 -23.62
CA LEU A 204 -6.00 6.48 -23.43
C LEU A 204 -5.23 6.01 -24.66
N MET A 205 -4.04 5.46 -24.40
CA MET A 205 -3.08 5.01 -25.39
C MET A 205 -2.74 3.56 -25.02
N SER A 206 -3.12 2.62 -25.87
CA SER A 206 -2.95 1.19 -25.60
C SER A 206 -2.45 0.49 -26.83
N VAL A 207 -1.44 -0.36 -26.66
CA VAL A 207 -0.91 -1.21 -27.74
C VAL A 207 -1.73 -2.50 -27.87
N LYS A 208 -1.63 -3.18 -29.00
CA LYS A 208 -2.26 -4.48 -29.25
C LYS A 208 -1.90 -5.49 -28.15
N GLY A 209 -2.89 -6.24 -27.69
CA GLY A 209 -2.77 -7.22 -26.60
C GLY A 209 -3.14 -6.67 -25.23
N CYS A 210 -3.14 -5.35 -25.01
CA CYS A 210 -3.36 -4.76 -23.69
C CYS A 210 -4.73 -5.10 -23.10
N TYR A 211 -4.72 -5.66 -21.89
CA TYR A 211 -5.89 -6.05 -21.09
C TYR A 211 -5.89 -5.30 -19.75
N THR A 212 -6.99 -4.62 -19.45
CA THR A 212 -7.31 -4.09 -18.11
C THR A 212 -8.38 -5.01 -17.52
N ASP A 213 -8.09 -5.59 -16.35
CA ASP A 213 -8.97 -6.58 -15.71
C ASP A 213 -10.29 -5.97 -15.18
N PHE A 214 -11.21 -6.81 -14.68
CA PHE A 214 -12.52 -6.36 -14.22
C PHE A 214 -12.42 -5.32 -13.10
N HIS A 215 -13.04 -4.16 -13.33
CA HIS A 215 -13.12 -3.05 -12.38
C HIS A 215 -14.46 -2.31 -12.49
N VAL A 216 -14.68 -1.35 -11.60
CA VAL A 216 -15.75 -0.34 -11.70
C VAL A 216 -15.07 1.03 -11.65
N ASP A 217 -15.56 1.99 -12.44
CA ASP A 217 -15.01 3.35 -12.43
C ASP A 217 -15.16 4.05 -11.07
N PHE A 218 -14.14 4.84 -10.71
CA PHE A 218 -13.98 5.40 -9.37
C PHE A 218 -15.13 6.34 -8.97
N GLY A 219 -15.49 6.33 -7.69
CA GLY A 219 -16.69 7.00 -7.15
C GLY A 219 -18.01 6.52 -7.75
N GLY A 220 -18.00 5.40 -8.50
CA GLY A 220 -19.13 4.97 -9.31
C GLY A 220 -19.47 5.94 -10.43
N THR A 221 -18.48 6.64 -10.98
CA THR A 221 -18.68 7.55 -12.11
C THR A 221 -19.31 6.85 -13.32
N SER A 222 -19.98 7.65 -14.15
CA SER A 222 -20.29 7.27 -15.53
C SER A 222 -19.14 7.73 -16.43
N VAL A 223 -18.84 6.98 -17.50
CA VAL A 223 -17.75 7.30 -18.44
C VAL A 223 -18.26 7.41 -19.87
N TRP A 224 -17.71 8.39 -20.62
CA TRP A 224 -17.82 8.47 -22.07
C TRP A 224 -16.47 8.12 -22.72
N TYR A 225 -16.50 7.46 -23.88
CA TYR A 225 -15.34 6.81 -24.49
C TYR A 225 -15.44 6.90 -26.03
N HIS A 226 -14.45 7.46 -26.72
CA HIS A 226 -14.47 7.65 -28.18
C HIS A 226 -13.20 7.15 -28.86
N ILE A 227 -13.33 6.18 -29.76
CA ILE A 227 -12.21 5.56 -30.47
C ILE A 227 -11.78 6.46 -31.64
N VAL A 228 -10.65 7.17 -31.53
CA VAL A 228 -10.08 7.96 -32.64
C VAL A 228 -9.33 7.07 -33.62
N LYS A 229 -8.64 6.04 -33.11
CA LYS A 229 -7.92 5.03 -33.90
C LYS A 229 -8.00 3.66 -33.24
N GLY A 230 -8.06 2.59 -34.03
CA GLY A 230 -7.96 1.21 -33.56
C GLY A 230 -9.29 0.60 -33.10
N SER A 231 -9.27 -0.26 -32.09
CA SER A 231 -10.48 -0.91 -31.54
C SER A 231 -10.33 -1.32 -30.07
N LYS A 232 -11.46 -1.59 -29.40
CA LYS A 232 -11.52 -2.21 -28.07
C LYS A 232 -12.53 -3.36 -28.05
N VAL A 233 -12.37 -4.27 -27.09
CA VAL A 233 -13.41 -5.22 -26.68
C VAL A 233 -13.66 -5.03 -25.19
N PHE A 234 -14.92 -4.86 -24.80
CA PHE A 234 -15.36 -4.75 -23.41
C PHE A 234 -16.14 -6.00 -23.02
N TRP A 235 -15.90 -6.54 -21.83
CA TRP A 235 -16.85 -7.42 -21.15
C TRP A 235 -17.59 -6.62 -20.09
N LEU A 236 -18.92 -6.73 -20.05
CA LEU A 236 -19.83 -5.90 -19.27
C LEU A 236 -20.68 -6.78 -18.35
N ILE A 237 -20.78 -6.39 -17.08
CA ILE A 237 -21.57 -7.08 -16.05
C ILE A 237 -22.47 -6.04 -15.35
N PRO A 238 -23.80 -6.25 -15.30
CA PRO A 238 -24.72 -5.26 -14.75
C PRO A 238 -24.54 -5.09 -13.23
N PRO A 239 -24.64 -3.85 -12.68
CA PRO A 239 -24.53 -3.56 -11.26
C PRO A 239 -25.78 -3.99 -10.49
N THR A 240 -25.92 -5.30 -10.29
CA THR A 240 -26.84 -5.88 -9.31
C THR A 240 -26.10 -6.06 -7.99
N GLU A 241 -26.80 -5.99 -6.85
CA GLU A 241 -26.16 -6.25 -5.55
C GLU A 241 -25.50 -7.62 -5.47
N ARG A 242 -26.05 -8.64 -6.15
CA ARG A 242 -25.39 -9.95 -6.27
C ARG A 242 -24.04 -9.84 -6.97
N ASN A 243 -23.95 -9.12 -8.08
CA ASN A 243 -22.70 -8.95 -8.84
C ASN A 243 -21.70 -8.05 -8.10
N LEU A 244 -22.16 -6.99 -7.43
CA LEU A 244 -21.30 -6.12 -6.61
C LEU A 244 -20.72 -6.89 -5.41
N ASN A 245 -21.52 -7.69 -4.71
CA ASN A 245 -21.05 -8.52 -3.61
C ASN A 245 -20.07 -9.63 -4.09
N LEU A 246 -20.29 -10.21 -5.28
CA LEU A 246 -19.33 -11.13 -5.90
C LEU A 246 -18.02 -10.43 -6.29
N TYR A 247 -18.10 -9.19 -6.79
CA TYR A 247 -16.94 -8.37 -7.15
C TYR A 247 -16.12 -7.99 -5.91
N GLU A 248 -16.77 -7.51 -4.83
CA GLU A 248 -16.12 -7.26 -3.54
C GLU A 248 -15.36 -8.50 -3.03
N GLN A 249 -16.00 -9.67 -3.08
CA GLN A 249 -15.37 -10.95 -2.68
C GLN A 249 -14.21 -11.35 -3.59
N TRP A 250 -14.32 -11.13 -4.91
CA TRP A 250 -13.26 -11.44 -5.88
C TRP A 250 -12.04 -10.54 -5.68
N VAL A 251 -12.22 -9.22 -5.51
CA VAL A 251 -11.14 -8.27 -5.19
C VAL A 251 -10.47 -8.65 -3.86
N LEU A 252 -11.26 -8.82 -2.78
CA LEU A 252 -10.74 -9.16 -1.45
C LEU A 252 -10.06 -10.54 -1.38
N SER A 253 -10.34 -11.45 -2.33
CA SER A 253 -9.68 -12.76 -2.40
C SER A 253 -8.21 -12.70 -2.79
N GLY A 254 -7.77 -11.62 -3.46
CA GLY A 254 -6.44 -11.49 -4.04
C GLY A 254 -6.16 -12.42 -5.23
N LYS A 255 -7.20 -13.03 -5.83
CA LYS A 255 -7.11 -14.01 -6.93
C LYS A 255 -7.46 -13.43 -8.31
N GLN A 256 -7.30 -12.13 -8.51
CA GLN A 256 -7.81 -11.46 -9.72
C GLN A 256 -7.16 -12.05 -11.00
N GLY A 257 -5.84 -12.19 -11.01
CA GLY A 257 -5.11 -12.91 -12.08
C GLY A 257 -5.34 -14.43 -12.15
N ASP A 258 -5.98 -15.05 -11.15
CA ASP A 258 -6.29 -16.49 -11.16
C ASP A 258 -7.64 -16.80 -11.84
N VAL A 259 -8.62 -15.88 -11.79
CA VAL A 259 -10.02 -16.15 -12.17
C VAL A 259 -10.61 -14.98 -12.94
N PHE A 260 -10.95 -15.20 -14.20
CA PHE A 260 -11.71 -14.26 -15.03
C PHE A 260 -13.09 -14.01 -14.40
N PHE A 261 -13.33 -12.82 -13.87
CA PHE A 261 -14.54 -12.54 -13.07
C PHE A 261 -15.84 -12.73 -13.87
N GLY A 262 -15.81 -12.51 -15.18
CA GLY A 262 -16.92 -12.82 -16.08
C GLY A 262 -17.38 -14.29 -16.07
N ASP A 263 -16.54 -15.23 -15.61
CA ASP A 263 -16.93 -16.63 -15.44
C ASP A 263 -17.68 -16.90 -14.11
N MET A 264 -17.57 -16.01 -13.12
CA MET A 264 -18.18 -16.15 -11.77
C MET A 264 -19.63 -15.66 -11.69
N VAL A 265 -20.09 -14.87 -12.65
CA VAL A 265 -21.44 -14.30 -12.70
C VAL A 265 -22.37 -15.08 -13.63
N ASP A 266 -23.68 -15.00 -13.40
CA ASP A 266 -24.68 -15.67 -14.26
C ASP A 266 -24.69 -15.10 -15.69
N LYS A 267 -24.35 -13.81 -15.82
CA LYS A 267 -24.51 -13.01 -17.04
C LYS A 267 -23.36 -12.01 -17.19
N CYS A 268 -22.65 -12.12 -18.31
CA CYS A 268 -21.55 -11.24 -18.72
C CYS A 268 -21.63 -11.12 -20.26
N GLY A 269 -21.46 -9.89 -20.79
CA GLY A 269 -21.73 -9.57 -22.19
C GLY A 269 -20.55 -8.86 -22.86
N ARG A 270 -20.17 -9.30 -24.07
CA ARG A 270 -18.99 -8.86 -24.81
C ARG A 270 -19.38 -7.94 -25.97
N VAL A 271 -18.92 -6.69 -25.95
CA VAL A 271 -19.12 -5.72 -27.04
C VAL A 271 -17.78 -5.31 -27.64
N ARG A 272 -17.74 -5.14 -28.97
CA ARG A 272 -16.59 -4.59 -29.70
C ARG A 272 -16.87 -3.13 -30.07
N LEU A 273 -15.93 -2.25 -29.76
CA LEU A 273 -15.91 -0.86 -30.23
C LEU A 273 -14.89 -0.72 -31.36
N ASN A 274 -15.32 -0.15 -32.47
CA ASN A 274 -14.49 0.15 -33.62
C ASN A 274 -14.22 1.66 -33.70
N GLU A 275 -13.28 2.04 -34.57
CA GLU A 275 -12.93 3.43 -34.85
C GLU A 275 -14.16 4.30 -35.20
N GLY A 276 -14.22 5.51 -34.63
CA GLY A 276 -15.33 6.45 -34.77
C GLY A 276 -16.51 6.19 -33.84
N ASN A 277 -16.61 5.01 -33.22
CA ASN A 277 -17.69 4.73 -32.26
C ASN A 277 -17.50 5.55 -30.97
N THR A 278 -18.61 6.04 -30.42
CA THR A 278 -18.69 6.59 -29.07
C THR A 278 -19.47 5.62 -28.19
N PHE A 279 -18.95 5.35 -27.00
CA PHE A 279 -19.53 4.43 -26.03
C PHE A 279 -19.70 5.14 -24.68
N PHE A 280 -20.76 4.77 -23.96
CA PHE A 280 -21.16 5.37 -22.70
C PHE A 280 -21.49 4.26 -21.71
N ILE A 281 -20.74 4.20 -20.60
CA ILE A 281 -20.96 3.25 -19.51
C ILE A 281 -21.61 4.00 -18.35
N PRO A 282 -22.78 3.57 -17.84
CA PRO A 282 -23.41 4.19 -16.68
C PRO A 282 -22.74 3.75 -15.37
N SER A 283 -22.92 4.58 -14.35
CA SER A 283 -22.56 4.34 -12.95
C SER A 283 -22.69 2.87 -12.51
N GLY A 284 -21.58 2.33 -12.00
CA GLY A 284 -21.48 1.04 -11.31
C GLY A 284 -21.22 -0.20 -12.17
N TRP A 285 -21.29 -0.11 -13.50
CA TRP A 285 -21.08 -1.28 -14.36
C TRP A 285 -19.67 -1.87 -14.24
N ILE A 286 -19.61 -3.13 -13.81
CA ILE A 286 -18.35 -3.87 -13.66
C ILE A 286 -17.90 -4.31 -15.06
N HIS A 287 -16.68 -3.96 -15.44
CA HIS A 287 -16.21 -4.22 -16.81
C HIS A 287 -14.70 -4.48 -16.91
N ALA A 288 -14.30 -5.23 -17.93
CA ALA A 288 -12.91 -5.48 -18.33
C ALA A 288 -12.71 -5.08 -19.78
N VAL A 289 -11.48 -4.69 -20.17
CA VAL A 289 -11.19 -4.09 -21.48
C VAL A 289 -9.97 -4.75 -22.14
N TYR A 290 -10.12 -5.24 -23.36
CA TYR A 290 -9.04 -5.72 -24.22
C TYR A 290 -8.81 -4.80 -25.42
N THR A 291 -7.59 -4.81 -25.94
CA THR A 291 -7.11 -3.98 -27.06
C THR A 291 -6.66 -4.86 -28.24
N PRO A 292 -7.53 -5.13 -29.24
CA PRO A 292 -7.18 -5.98 -30.38
C PRO A 292 -6.19 -5.33 -31.37
N LEU A 293 -6.12 -4.00 -31.38
CA LEU A 293 -5.29 -3.18 -32.26
C LEU A 293 -4.83 -1.94 -31.50
N ASP A 294 -3.60 -1.49 -31.74
CA ASP A 294 -3.04 -0.21 -31.26
C ASP A 294 -4.07 0.93 -31.38
N SER A 295 -4.44 1.51 -30.25
CA SER A 295 -5.61 2.37 -30.12
C SER A 295 -5.31 3.70 -29.44
N LEU A 296 -5.83 4.78 -30.02
CA LEU A 296 -5.90 6.10 -29.41
C LEU A 296 -7.38 6.43 -29.14
N VAL A 297 -7.68 6.79 -27.89
CA VAL A 297 -9.04 7.05 -27.40
C VAL A 297 -9.06 8.34 -26.58
N PHE A 298 -10.14 9.12 -26.71
CA PHE A 298 -10.47 10.16 -25.75
C PHE A 298 -11.73 9.80 -24.98
N GLY A 299 -11.75 10.07 -23.68
CA GLY A 299 -12.88 9.82 -22.80
C GLY A 299 -12.91 10.76 -21.61
N GLY A 300 -13.79 10.48 -20.64
CA GLY A 300 -13.91 11.28 -19.43
C GLY A 300 -14.95 10.73 -18.46
N ASN A 301 -14.66 10.88 -17.16
CA ASN A 301 -15.50 10.39 -16.07
C ASN A 301 -16.31 11.55 -15.49
N PHE A 302 -17.58 11.30 -15.16
CA PHE A 302 -18.50 12.32 -14.65
C PHE A 302 -19.49 11.73 -13.63
N LEU A 303 -19.91 12.55 -12.67
CA LEU A 303 -21.00 12.26 -11.74
C LEU A 303 -22.24 13.05 -12.15
N HIS A 304 -23.43 12.49 -11.96
CA HIS A 304 -24.69 13.11 -12.37
C HIS A 304 -25.86 12.69 -11.47
N ALA A 305 -26.93 13.49 -11.47
CA ALA A 305 -28.05 13.27 -10.54
C ALA A 305 -28.87 11.98 -10.83
N TYR A 306 -28.97 11.56 -12.10
CA TYR A 306 -29.80 10.42 -12.52
C TYR A 306 -29.31 9.01 -12.10
N SER A 307 -28.27 8.88 -11.26
CA SER A 307 -27.79 7.59 -10.73
C SER A 307 -27.10 7.69 -9.36
N ILE A 308 -27.45 8.70 -8.56
CA ILE A 308 -26.81 8.99 -7.26
C ILE A 308 -26.66 7.76 -6.36
N GLU A 309 -27.70 6.94 -6.19
CA GLU A 309 -27.67 5.76 -5.31
C GLU A 309 -26.56 4.77 -5.70
N LYS A 310 -26.29 4.61 -7.00
CA LYS A 310 -25.20 3.76 -7.50
C LYS A 310 -23.83 4.37 -7.23
N GLN A 311 -23.67 5.68 -7.47
CA GLN A 311 -22.43 6.40 -7.16
C GLN A 311 -22.06 6.23 -5.67
N LEU A 312 -23.04 6.38 -4.77
CA LEU A 312 -22.88 6.15 -3.33
C LEU A 312 -22.58 4.68 -3.00
N ARG A 313 -23.26 3.72 -3.63
CA ARG A 313 -23.00 2.28 -3.45
C ARG A 313 -21.59 1.88 -3.88
N ILE A 314 -21.04 2.45 -4.95
CA ILE A 314 -19.66 2.18 -5.37
C ILE A 314 -18.65 2.87 -4.45
N ALA A 315 -18.91 4.08 -3.94
CA ALA A 315 -18.06 4.67 -2.90
C ALA A 315 -18.00 3.77 -1.64
N GLN A 316 -19.06 3.02 -1.34
CA GLN A 316 -19.05 1.97 -0.31
C GLN A 316 -18.27 0.71 -0.75
N VAL A 317 -18.36 0.27 -2.02
CA VAL A 317 -17.48 -0.79 -2.59
C VAL A 317 -16.00 -0.41 -2.41
N GLU A 318 -15.61 0.83 -2.71
CA GLU A 318 -14.24 1.34 -2.56
C GLU A 318 -13.74 1.34 -1.10
N ASP A 319 -14.62 1.64 -0.14
CA ASP A 319 -14.32 1.56 1.29
C ASP A 319 -14.16 0.11 1.76
N THR A 320 -15.06 -0.79 1.35
CA THR A 320 -15.02 -2.23 1.69
C THR A 320 -13.83 -2.96 1.05
N THR A 321 -13.50 -2.64 -0.21
CA THR A 321 -12.34 -3.22 -0.93
C THR A 321 -11.03 -2.50 -0.66
N HIS A 322 -11.06 -1.41 0.12
CA HIS A 322 -9.91 -0.61 0.55
C HIS A 322 -9.10 0.00 -0.61
N VAL A 323 -9.78 0.51 -1.64
CA VAL A 323 -9.17 1.23 -2.76
C VAL A 323 -8.33 2.41 -2.23
N PRO A 324 -7.02 2.51 -2.55
CA PRO A 324 -6.17 3.61 -2.11
C PRO A 324 -6.71 4.98 -2.53
N GLN A 325 -6.58 5.99 -1.65
CA GLN A 325 -7.15 7.33 -1.89
C GLN A 325 -6.73 7.97 -3.23
N LYS A 326 -5.52 7.67 -3.74
CA LYS A 326 -5.03 8.17 -5.04
C LYS A 326 -5.74 7.59 -6.28
N PHE A 327 -6.61 6.59 -6.09
CA PHE A 327 -7.40 5.93 -7.15
C PHE A 327 -8.91 6.11 -6.95
N ARG A 328 -9.33 6.95 -5.98
CA ARG A 328 -10.74 7.29 -5.75
C ARG A 328 -11.08 8.64 -6.36
N TYR A 329 -12.37 8.93 -6.49
CA TYR A 329 -12.86 10.23 -6.94
C TYR A 329 -12.37 11.37 -6.00
N PRO A 330 -11.64 12.39 -6.50
CA PRO A 330 -11.17 13.50 -5.67
C PRO A 330 -12.35 14.33 -5.12
N PHE A 331 -12.31 14.67 -3.84
CA PHE A 331 -13.31 15.51 -3.17
C PHE A 331 -14.76 14.99 -3.29
N PHE A 332 -14.96 13.67 -3.26
CA PHE A 332 -16.26 13.03 -3.47
C PHE A 332 -17.32 13.50 -2.47
N THR A 333 -17.02 13.52 -1.18
CA THR A 333 -17.99 13.88 -0.13
C THR A 333 -18.29 15.39 -0.14
N GLU A 334 -17.26 16.19 -0.40
CA GLU A 334 -17.30 17.64 -0.59
C GLU A 334 -18.23 18.00 -1.75
N MET A 335 -18.12 17.27 -2.88
CA MET A 335 -19.03 17.38 -4.01
C MET A 335 -20.49 17.09 -3.61
N LEU A 336 -20.76 16.09 -2.76
CA LEU A 336 -22.13 15.81 -2.31
C LEU A 336 -22.75 16.98 -1.55
N TRP A 337 -21.97 17.72 -0.75
CA TRP A 337 -22.46 18.93 -0.07
C TRP A 337 -22.83 20.04 -1.05
N TYR A 338 -21.99 20.29 -2.05
CA TYR A 338 -22.33 21.24 -3.12
C TYR A 338 -23.54 20.77 -3.94
N VAL A 339 -23.73 19.46 -4.18
CA VAL A 339 -24.95 18.95 -4.85
C VAL A 339 -26.20 19.30 -4.03
N LEU A 340 -26.17 19.06 -2.72
CA LEU A 340 -27.28 19.41 -1.83
C LEU A 340 -27.57 20.91 -1.83
N GLU A 341 -26.53 21.74 -1.73
CA GLU A 341 -26.64 23.20 -1.77
C GLU A 341 -27.26 23.67 -3.09
N ARG A 342 -26.74 23.22 -4.22
CA ARG A 342 -27.17 23.69 -5.54
C ARG A 342 -28.61 23.30 -5.86
N TYR A 343 -29.12 22.17 -5.37
CA TYR A 343 -30.54 21.84 -5.44
C TYR A 343 -31.40 22.72 -4.52
N VAL A 344 -30.98 23.00 -3.28
CA VAL A 344 -31.70 23.93 -2.38
C VAL A 344 -31.72 25.35 -2.96
N HIS A 345 -30.61 25.82 -3.53
CA HIS A 345 -30.54 27.10 -4.21
C HIS A 345 -31.48 27.15 -5.44
N CYS A 346 -31.38 26.18 -6.35
CA CYS A 346 -32.14 26.22 -7.60
C CYS A 346 -33.64 25.89 -7.45
N VAL A 347 -34.08 25.26 -6.36
CA VAL A 347 -35.50 24.85 -6.14
C VAL A 347 -36.19 25.65 -5.03
N LEU A 348 -35.45 26.12 -4.01
CA LEU A 348 -36.00 26.92 -2.90
C LEU A 348 -35.51 28.38 -2.87
N GLY A 349 -34.59 28.78 -3.76
CA GLY A 349 -34.06 30.15 -3.83
C GLY A 349 -33.12 30.54 -2.68
N ARG A 350 -32.59 29.56 -1.93
CA ARG A 350 -31.76 29.78 -0.74
C ARG A 350 -30.32 29.33 -0.96
N SER A 351 -29.36 30.26 -0.87
CA SER A 351 -27.94 29.93 -0.72
C SER A 351 -27.68 29.36 0.67
N HIS A 352 -26.81 28.36 0.78
CA HIS A 352 -26.14 27.99 2.05
C HIS A 352 -24.61 28.18 1.95
N LEU A 353 -24.15 28.92 0.94
CA LEU A 353 -22.75 29.29 0.72
C LEU A 353 -22.44 30.70 1.27
N ASP A 354 -21.22 30.85 1.78
CA ASP A 354 -20.68 32.07 2.41
C ASP A 354 -20.77 33.31 1.49
N PRO A 355 -21.52 34.37 1.87
CA PRO A 355 -21.71 35.54 1.01
C PRO A 355 -20.46 36.40 0.82
N ASP A 356 -19.54 36.44 1.79
CA ASP A 356 -18.37 37.33 1.76
C ASP A 356 -17.30 36.80 0.78
N VAL A 357 -17.33 35.49 0.49
CA VAL A 357 -16.51 34.84 -0.55
C VAL A 357 -17.23 34.82 -1.93
N LEU A 358 -18.48 35.26 -1.98
CA LEU A 358 -19.32 35.27 -3.19
C LEU A 358 -19.52 36.66 -3.81
N ASP A 359 -18.76 37.67 -3.38
CA ASP A 359 -18.84 39.01 -3.96
C ASP A 359 -18.35 39.00 -5.43
N GLY A 360 -19.29 39.12 -6.36
CA GLY A 360 -19.11 38.87 -7.80
C GLY A 360 -19.69 37.54 -8.33
N TYR A 361 -19.97 36.56 -7.46
CA TYR A 361 -20.55 35.27 -7.84
C TYR A 361 -22.09 35.34 -8.00
N GLN A 362 -22.76 36.02 -7.06
CA GLN A 362 -24.24 36.14 -7.07
C GLN A 362 -24.77 36.84 -8.34
N SER A 363 -24.00 37.78 -8.90
CA SER A 363 -24.37 38.55 -10.10
C SER A 363 -24.46 37.70 -11.39
N GLN A 364 -23.92 36.46 -11.40
CA GLN A 364 -23.98 35.54 -12.55
C GLN A 364 -25.00 34.39 -12.39
N MET A 365 -25.72 34.34 -11.27
CA MET A 365 -26.68 33.28 -11.00
C MET A 365 -28.06 33.66 -11.52
N SER A 366 -28.55 32.95 -12.55
CA SER A 366 -29.87 33.18 -13.10
C SER A 366 -30.94 33.04 -12.02
N ALA A 367 -31.91 33.97 -11.97
CA ALA A 367 -33.06 33.89 -11.09
C ALA A 367 -33.73 32.50 -11.12
N PRO A 368 -34.33 32.04 -10.00
CA PRO A 368 -35.06 30.78 -9.97
C PRO A 368 -36.23 30.85 -10.97
N GLU A 369 -36.15 30.04 -12.03
CA GLU A 369 -37.32 29.67 -12.84
C GLU A 369 -38.06 28.54 -12.11
N ASP A 370 -39.40 28.49 -12.24
CA ASP A 370 -40.23 27.45 -11.62
C ASP A 370 -39.91 26.04 -12.16
N HIS A 371 -38.94 25.36 -11.55
CA HIS A 371 -38.75 23.93 -11.72
C HIS A 371 -39.72 23.17 -10.81
N ILE A 372 -40.96 23.05 -11.28
CA ILE A 372 -42.11 22.60 -10.47
C ILE A 372 -41.98 21.15 -9.99
N HIS A 373 -41.38 20.25 -10.79
CA HIS A 373 -41.34 18.81 -10.52
C HIS A 373 -39.97 18.18 -10.81
N LEU A 374 -39.39 17.50 -9.82
CA LEU A 374 -38.13 16.74 -9.91
C LEU A 374 -38.36 15.32 -10.43
N THR A 375 -37.34 14.70 -11.05
CA THR A 375 -37.44 13.28 -11.42
C THR A 375 -37.30 12.38 -10.18
N PRO A 376 -37.91 11.17 -10.16
CA PRO A 376 -37.78 10.22 -9.06
C PRO A 376 -36.31 9.86 -8.75
N GLN A 377 -35.44 9.82 -9.76
CA GLN A 377 -34.01 9.52 -9.60
C GLN A 377 -33.30 10.63 -8.81
N GLU A 378 -33.64 11.90 -9.05
CA GLU A 378 -33.10 13.05 -8.32
C GLU A 378 -33.63 13.08 -6.88
N LEU A 379 -34.93 12.87 -6.69
CA LEU A 379 -35.58 12.88 -5.38
C LEU A 379 -35.05 11.78 -4.44
N HIS A 380 -34.98 10.53 -4.93
CA HIS A 380 -34.39 9.42 -4.17
C HIS A 380 -32.88 9.64 -3.95
N GLY A 381 -32.18 10.17 -4.96
CA GLY A 381 -30.76 10.51 -4.86
C GLY A 381 -30.45 11.53 -3.77
N LEU A 382 -31.19 12.64 -3.68
CA LEU A 382 -31.02 13.65 -2.63
C LEU A 382 -31.24 13.04 -1.23
N LYS A 383 -32.28 12.21 -1.08
CA LYS A 383 -32.53 11.45 0.16
C LYS A 383 -31.38 10.50 0.50
N ALA A 384 -30.85 9.78 -0.50
CA ALA A 384 -29.72 8.88 -0.33
C ALA A 384 -28.42 9.61 0.07
N ILE A 385 -28.16 10.81 -0.46
CA ILE A 385 -27.03 11.66 -0.04
C ILE A 385 -27.18 12.05 1.43
N VAL A 386 -28.37 12.52 1.86
CA VAL A 386 -28.62 12.86 3.27
C VAL A 386 -28.41 11.66 4.19
N MET A 387 -28.87 10.47 3.79
CA MET A 387 -28.66 9.24 4.55
C MET A 387 -27.18 8.82 4.60
N TYR A 388 -26.45 8.93 3.49
CA TYR A 388 -25.02 8.65 3.40
C TYR A 388 -24.19 9.61 4.28
N LEU A 389 -24.37 10.93 4.13
CA LEU A 389 -23.71 11.96 4.96
C LEU A 389 -24.08 11.86 6.44
N HIS A 390 -25.26 11.31 6.77
CA HIS A 390 -25.63 10.99 8.15
C HIS A 390 -24.86 9.76 8.69
N SER A 391 -24.68 8.72 7.86
CA SER A 391 -23.98 7.48 8.23
C SER A 391 -22.45 7.65 8.40
N LEU A 392 -21.85 8.65 7.75
CA LEU A 392 -20.42 8.92 7.88
C LEU A 392 -20.05 9.43 9.29
N PRO A 393 -18.93 8.98 9.89
CA PRO A 393 -18.42 9.57 11.12
C PRO A 393 -18.00 11.02 10.87
N THR A 394 -18.08 11.89 11.89
CA THR A 394 -17.91 13.35 11.77
C THR A 394 -16.65 13.77 11.01
N ASN A 395 -15.54 13.06 11.17
CA ASN A 395 -14.26 13.32 10.51
C ASN A 395 -14.12 12.78 9.07
N LYS A 396 -15.13 12.08 8.54
CA LYS A 396 -15.28 11.73 7.12
C LYS A 396 -16.37 12.58 6.42
N LYS A 397 -17.10 13.44 7.15
CA LYS A 397 -18.21 14.21 6.57
C LYS A 397 -17.75 15.29 5.60
N ASN A 398 -16.50 15.75 5.67
CA ASN A 398 -15.86 16.70 4.74
C ASN A 398 -16.81 17.81 4.26
N VAL A 399 -17.35 18.58 5.22
CA VAL A 399 -18.11 19.79 4.90
C VAL A 399 -17.15 20.80 4.24
N PRO A 400 -17.42 21.31 3.03
CA PRO A 400 -16.57 22.32 2.41
C PRO A 400 -16.60 23.63 3.20
N GLU A 401 -15.49 24.37 3.23
CA GLU A 401 -15.36 25.60 4.02
C GLU A 401 -16.37 26.69 3.62
N LEU A 402 -16.85 26.69 2.37
CA LEU A 402 -17.89 27.62 1.90
C LEU A 402 -19.29 27.32 2.46
N VAL A 403 -19.56 26.13 3.01
CA VAL A 403 -20.90 25.73 3.50
C VAL A 403 -21.03 26.08 4.99
N GLN A 404 -21.57 27.27 5.28
CA GLN A 404 -21.58 27.84 6.63
C GLN A 404 -22.40 27.02 7.65
N ASP A 405 -23.65 26.66 7.32
CA ASP A 405 -24.51 25.83 8.19
C ASP A 405 -24.93 24.52 7.48
N PRO A 406 -24.13 23.44 7.62
CA PRO A 406 -24.49 22.13 7.07
C PRO A 406 -25.73 21.51 7.73
N ILE A 407 -26.18 21.99 8.89
CA ILE A 407 -27.39 21.50 9.58
C ILE A 407 -28.63 22.16 9.00
N ALA A 408 -28.61 23.48 8.78
CA ALA A 408 -29.67 24.19 8.07
C ALA A 408 -29.80 23.72 6.62
N LEU A 409 -28.69 23.43 5.93
CA LEU A 409 -28.71 22.86 4.59
C LEU A 409 -29.40 21.48 4.58
N ILE A 410 -29.02 20.56 5.48
CA ILE A 410 -29.66 19.25 5.59
C ILE A 410 -31.16 19.36 5.96
N ARG A 411 -31.55 20.37 6.76
CA ARG A 411 -32.96 20.68 7.05
C ARG A 411 -33.71 21.13 5.79
N ASP A 412 -33.14 22.04 5.00
CA ASP A 412 -33.80 22.54 3.79
C ASP A 412 -33.84 21.50 2.66
N VAL A 413 -32.86 20.59 2.57
CA VAL A 413 -32.96 19.41 1.69
C VAL A 413 -34.12 18.49 2.11
N ARG A 414 -34.34 18.28 3.42
CA ARG A 414 -35.52 17.51 3.88
C ARG A 414 -36.83 18.22 3.52
N ASN A 415 -36.90 19.55 3.69
CA ASN A 415 -38.05 20.35 3.29
C ASN A 415 -38.32 20.25 1.77
N LEU A 416 -37.27 20.28 0.95
CA LEU A 416 -37.33 20.09 -0.50
C LEU A 416 -37.86 18.69 -0.84
N VAL A 417 -37.26 17.62 -0.29
CA VAL A 417 -37.68 16.23 -0.56
C VAL A 417 -39.13 15.99 -0.13
N GLU A 418 -39.57 16.58 0.99
CA GLU A 418 -40.94 16.45 1.49
C GLU A 418 -41.95 17.21 0.62
N LYS A 419 -41.62 18.43 0.17
CA LYS A 419 -42.45 19.22 -0.75
C LYS A 419 -42.63 18.52 -2.10
N HIS A 420 -41.58 17.89 -2.61
CA HIS A 420 -41.51 17.27 -3.93
C HIS A 420 -41.87 15.77 -3.95
N ARG A 421 -42.33 15.21 -2.81
CA ARG A 421 -42.65 13.78 -2.64
C ARG A 421 -43.78 13.22 -3.54
N HIS A 422 -44.52 14.09 -4.22
CA HIS A 422 -45.66 13.75 -5.08
C HIS A 422 -45.48 14.26 -6.53
N ASP A 423 -44.24 14.46 -6.96
CA ASP A 423 -43.93 15.00 -8.29
C ASP A 423 -44.28 14.04 -9.45
N SER A 424 -44.73 14.62 -10.55
CA SER A 424 -45.10 13.90 -11.76
C SER A 424 -43.88 13.72 -12.67
N HIS A 425 -43.49 12.47 -12.93
CA HIS A 425 -42.38 12.10 -13.82
C HIS A 425 -42.48 12.72 -15.22
N GLU A 426 -43.69 12.79 -15.78
CA GLU A 426 -43.93 13.39 -17.10
C GLU A 426 -43.63 14.89 -17.08
N LYS A 427 -44.12 15.61 -16.06
CA LYS A 427 -43.88 17.06 -15.90
C LYS A 427 -42.44 17.38 -15.52
N ALA A 428 -41.76 16.47 -14.81
CA ALA A 428 -40.33 16.56 -14.52
C ALA A 428 -39.45 16.40 -15.78
N THR A 429 -40.00 15.89 -16.87
CA THR A 429 -39.28 15.67 -18.13
C THR A 429 -39.22 16.95 -18.99
N THR A 430 -38.65 18.01 -18.42
CA THR A 430 -38.55 19.36 -19.02
C THR A 430 -37.61 19.48 -20.22
N GLY A 431 -36.69 18.52 -20.40
CA GLY A 431 -35.57 18.62 -21.34
C GLY A 431 -34.44 19.56 -20.90
N ARG A 432 -34.50 20.12 -19.68
CA ARG A 432 -33.50 21.02 -19.09
C ARG A 432 -33.08 20.50 -17.70
N PRO A 433 -31.78 20.49 -17.34
CA PRO A 433 -31.33 20.02 -16.03
C PRO A 433 -31.69 21.04 -14.95
N VAL A 434 -31.98 20.56 -13.74
CA VAL A 434 -32.28 21.41 -12.56
C VAL A 434 -31.04 22.18 -12.12
N LEU A 435 -29.90 21.48 -12.11
CA LEU A 435 -28.57 22.03 -11.89
C LEU A 435 -28.12 22.81 -13.13
N LYS A 436 -28.59 24.04 -13.27
CA LYS A 436 -28.18 24.96 -14.34
C LYS A 436 -26.67 25.25 -14.25
N LEU A 437 -26.00 25.20 -15.41
CA LEU A 437 -24.69 25.82 -15.59
C LEU A 437 -24.82 27.34 -15.35
N PRO A 438 -24.01 27.97 -14.48
CA PRO A 438 -24.06 29.41 -14.29
C PRO A 438 -23.55 30.12 -15.55
N HIS A 439 -24.21 31.21 -15.95
CA HIS A 439 -24.05 31.83 -17.27
C HIS A 439 -22.59 32.18 -17.64
N ARG A 440 -22.32 32.24 -18.95
CA ARG A 440 -21.15 32.90 -19.54
C ARG A 440 -21.65 34.04 -20.40
N ASP A 441 -21.56 35.26 -19.90
CA ASP A 441 -21.86 36.43 -20.71
C ASP A 441 -20.68 36.71 -21.65
N HIS A 442 -20.84 36.28 -22.90
CA HIS A 442 -19.99 36.71 -24.02
C HIS A 442 -20.37 38.13 -24.46
N SER A 443 -20.20 39.09 -23.55
CA SER A 443 -20.50 40.53 -23.74
C SER A 443 -19.25 41.42 -23.80
N SER A 444 -18.03 40.85 -23.79
CA SER A 444 -16.82 41.56 -24.21
C SER A 444 -16.59 41.42 -25.72
N LYS A 445 -17.00 42.46 -26.49
CA LYS A 445 -16.61 42.61 -27.90
C LYS A 445 -15.14 43.03 -28.00
N HIS A 446 -14.23 42.06 -27.88
CA HIS A 446 -12.79 42.28 -28.09
C HIS A 446 -12.16 41.18 -28.97
N ASP A 447 -12.64 41.06 -30.20
CA ASP A 447 -11.79 40.67 -31.33
C ASP A 447 -12.34 41.23 -32.66
N MET A 448 -11.50 41.26 -33.70
CA MET A 448 -11.77 41.79 -35.07
C MET A 448 -12.19 43.28 -35.10
N ASN A 449 -11.29 44.26 -35.07
CA ASN A 449 -10.32 44.48 -36.16
C ASN A 449 -9.12 45.34 -35.73
N ARG A 450 -7.94 44.99 -36.23
CA ARG A 450 -6.75 45.86 -36.21
C ARG A 450 -6.76 46.73 -37.47
N SER A 451 -6.67 48.04 -37.31
CA SER A 451 -6.85 48.99 -38.42
C SER A 451 -5.66 49.06 -39.38
N HIS A 452 -5.97 48.97 -40.68
CA HIS A 452 -5.34 49.84 -41.67
C HIS A 452 -6.26 51.07 -41.90
N PRO A 453 -5.75 52.20 -42.42
CA PRO A 453 -6.23 53.50 -41.96
C PRO A 453 -7.38 54.13 -42.76
N SER A 454 -8.23 54.86 -42.02
CA SER A 454 -8.94 56.10 -42.39
C SER A 454 -9.72 56.21 -43.71
N THR A 455 -11.03 56.45 -43.59
CA THR A 455 -11.76 57.45 -44.40
C THR A 455 -12.99 57.96 -43.63
N SER A 456 -13.63 59.03 -44.10
CA SER A 456 -14.61 59.86 -43.36
C SER A 456 -16.08 59.51 -43.62
N GLY A 457 -17.01 59.90 -42.71
CA GLY A 457 -18.46 59.84 -43.02
C GLY A 457 -19.47 60.11 -41.89
N TYR A 458 -20.05 61.32 -41.89
CA TYR A 458 -21.36 61.77 -41.34
C TYR A 458 -22.34 60.82 -40.61
N SER A 459 -22.51 61.05 -39.29
CA SER A 459 -23.71 61.63 -38.63
C SER A 459 -25.16 61.33 -39.15
N ARG A 460 -26.07 60.81 -38.29
CA ARG A 460 -27.31 61.48 -37.75
C ARG A 460 -28.39 60.57 -37.11
N HIS A 461 -28.99 61.06 -35.99
CA HIS A 461 -30.37 60.91 -35.43
C HIS A 461 -31.02 59.49 -35.27
N SER A 462 -31.96 59.21 -34.34
CA SER A 462 -32.98 60.00 -33.62
C SER A 462 -33.30 59.46 -32.19
N MET A 463 -34.15 60.17 -31.42
CA MET A 463 -34.64 59.83 -30.06
C MET A 463 -36.15 59.45 -30.03
N PRO A 464 -36.70 58.87 -28.93
CA PRO A 464 -38.07 58.33 -28.83
C PRO A 464 -39.03 59.21 -27.97
N PRO A 465 -40.31 58.80 -27.78
CA PRO A 465 -41.22 59.42 -26.81
C PRO A 465 -41.72 58.49 -25.66
N SER A 466 -41.50 58.95 -24.43
CA SER A 466 -42.46 59.15 -23.32
C SER A 466 -43.50 58.08 -22.87
N ALA A 467 -43.65 57.99 -21.54
CA ALA A 467 -44.77 57.37 -20.81
C ALA A 467 -45.69 58.44 -20.15
N PRO A 468 -46.74 58.04 -19.40
CA PRO A 468 -47.24 58.84 -18.27
C PRO A 468 -47.38 58.07 -16.93
N ARG A 469 -47.74 58.79 -15.85
CA ARG A 469 -47.88 58.34 -14.44
C ARG A 469 -49.29 58.62 -13.87
N SER A 470 -49.62 58.06 -12.70
CA SER A 470 -50.40 58.74 -11.63
C SER A 470 -50.20 58.05 -10.25
N SER A 471 -50.83 58.57 -9.17
CA SER A 471 -50.42 58.34 -7.76
C SER A 471 -51.54 58.59 -6.71
N HIS A 472 -51.20 58.54 -5.39
CA HIS A 472 -51.99 58.85 -4.16
C HIS A 472 -52.74 57.65 -3.51
N SER A 473 -53.05 57.62 -2.19
CA SER A 473 -52.89 58.57 -1.06
C SER A 473 -52.53 57.86 0.28
N SER A 474 -52.59 58.56 1.44
CA SER A 474 -52.15 58.08 2.78
C SER A 474 -53.09 58.50 3.94
N ASN A 475 -52.93 57.86 5.12
CA ASN A 475 -53.08 58.36 6.52
C ASN A 475 -53.87 57.43 7.49
N GLY A 476 -53.47 57.40 8.77
CA GLY A 476 -54.24 56.81 9.90
C GLY A 476 -53.40 56.51 11.17
N TYR A 477 -53.73 57.14 12.31
CA TYR A 477 -53.20 56.88 13.68
C TYR A 477 -54.10 55.82 14.43
N SER A 478 -53.92 55.36 15.67
CA SER A 478 -53.16 55.85 16.87
C SER A 478 -52.90 54.74 17.94
N ASP A 479 -52.00 55.05 18.91
CA ASP A 479 -51.94 54.69 20.36
C ASP A 479 -51.86 53.23 20.90
N ASP A 480 -51.47 52.94 22.16
CA ASP A 480 -50.24 53.27 22.95
C ASP A 480 -50.14 52.37 24.24
N GLU A 481 -49.13 52.61 25.09
CA GLU A 481 -48.92 52.22 26.52
C GLU A 481 -48.29 50.84 26.87
N GLY A 482 -47.48 50.83 27.95
CA GLY A 482 -46.76 49.67 28.53
C GLY A 482 -47.01 49.52 30.05
N PRO A 483 -46.03 49.26 30.94
CA PRO A 483 -44.63 48.87 30.72
C PRO A 483 -44.03 47.81 31.71
N SER A 484 -42.80 47.36 31.46
CA SER A 484 -41.74 46.97 32.43
C SER A 484 -41.97 45.96 33.61
N ARG A 485 -41.29 44.80 33.59
CA ARG A 485 -40.30 44.32 34.62
C ARG A 485 -39.78 42.87 34.42
N ALA A 486 -38.65 42.57 35.06
CA ALA A 486 -38.05 41.23 35.28
C ALA A 486 -37.24 41.26 36.62
N PRO A 487 -36.56 40.20 37.11
CA PRO A 487 -36.60 38.75 36.79
C PRO A 487 -36.82 37.86 38.07
N LYS A 488 -36.83 36.51 37.95
CA LYS A 488 -36.24 35.50 38.90
C LYS A 488 -36.62 34.03 38.59
N ALA A 489 -35.80 33.09 39.06
CA ALA A 489 -36.08 31.64 39.27
C ALA A 489 -35.88 31.30 40.77
N PRO A 490 -36.27 30.13 41.34
CA PRO A 490 -35.40 28.92 41.31
C PRO A 490 -36.06 27.52 41.62
N LYS A 491 -35.22 26.46 41.79
CA LYS A 491 -35.42 25.11 42.43
C LYS A 491 -36.19 24.04 41.59
N MET A 492 -35.73 22.79 41.35
CA MET A 492 -35.12 21.65 42.15
C MET A 492 -36.18 20.65 42.69
N SER A 493 -36.03 19.30 42.74
CA SER A 493 -34.96 18.31 42.36
C SER A 493 -35.56 16.83 42.38
N ARG A 494 -34.91 15.63 42.33
CA ARG A 494 -33.51 15.19 42.56
C ARG A 494 -32.97 13.88 41.84
N PRO A 495 -33.34 12.58 42.12
CA PRO A 495 -32.33 11.48 42.07
C PRO A 495 -32.66 10.08 41.44
N LEU A 496 -31.72 9.54 40.63
CA LEU A 496 -30.94 8.26 40.71
C LEU A 496 -31.58 6.87 41.06
N PRO A 497 -31.05 5.75 40.51
CA PRO A 497 -29.93 5.01 41.17
C PRO A 497 -28.77 4.51 40.25
N PRO A 498 -27.59 4.15 40.79
CA PRO A 498 -26.43 3.60 40.06
C PRO A 498 -25.97 2.19 40.49
N PRO A 499 -25.09 1.54 39.71
CA PRO A 499 -24.02 0.66 40.23
C PRO A 499 -22.64 0.92 39.56
N SER A 500 -21.48 0.49 40.05
CA SER A 500 -21.00 0.07 41.38
C SER A 500 -19.47 -0.12 41.29
N THR A 501 -18.68 0.22 42.32
CA THR A 501 -17.21 0.07 42.29
C THR A 501 -16.65 -0.65 43.53
N SER A 502 -15.63 -1.48 43.32
CA SER A 502 -14.78 -2.10 44.35
C SER A 502 -13.32 -2.06 43.88
N ALA A 503 -12.37 -1.96 44.81
CA ALA A 503 -10.97 -1.58 44.53
C ALA A 503 -9.95 -2.22 45.51
N LEU A 504 -8.68 -1.81 45.39
CA LEU A 504 -7.48 -2.16 46.20
C LEU A 504 -6.78 -3.50 45.83
N SER A 505 -5.44 -3.64 45.89
CA SER A 505 -4.38 -2.61 46.02
C SER A 505 -2.96 -3.10 45.64
N ALA A 506 -2.25 -2.25 44.88
CA ALA A 506 -0.84 -1.85 45.06
C ALA A 506 0.35 -2.85 44.98
N GLN A 507 1.36 -2.47 44.18
CA GLN A 507 2.67 -2.01 44.69
C GLN A 507 3.41 -1.15 43.65
N GLN A 508 4.47 -0.43 44.05
CA GLN A 508 5.14 0.62 43.24
C GLN A 508 6.61 0.29 42.95
N SER A 509 7.09 0.58 41.73
CA SER A 509 8.51 0.82 41.45
C SER A 509 8.71 1.66 40.17
N SER A 510 9.70 2.57 40.22
CA SER A 510 10.36 3.30 39.10
C SER A 510 9.59 3.52 37.78
N ARG A 511 8.90 4.66 37.65
CA ARG A 511 8.40 5.18 36.35
C ARG A 511 9.50 5.87 35.52
N GLU A 512 10.41 5.15 34.86
CA GLU A 512 11.12 5.72 33.70
C GLU A 512 10.25 5.57 32.42
N GLY A 513 9.37 6.55 32.21
CA GLY A 513 8.44 6.57 31.07
C GLY A 513 9.11 6.82 29.71
N PRO A 514 8.60 6.26 28.59
CA PRO A 514 9.15 6.52 27.26
C PRO A 514 9.07 8.00 26.87
N ARG A 515 10.21 8.60 26.52
CA ARG A 515 10.31 10.00 26.06
C ARG A 515 9.36 10.28 24.89
N ARG A 516 8.33 11.10 25.10
CA ARG A 516 7.45 11.57 24.03
C ARG A 516 8.20 12.64 23.21
N ARG A 517 8.42 12.40 21.91
CA ARG A 517 9.19 13.33 21.06
C ARG A 517 8.33 14.54 20.70
N ARG A 518 8.69 15.72 21.20
CA ARG A 518 8.06 17.01 20.83
C ARG A 518 8.07 17.24 19.31
N THR A 519 7.04 17.93 18.84
CA THR A 519 6.77 18.20 17.42
C THR A 519 7.20 19.61 17.02
N ARG A 520 7.12 19.95 15.73
CA ARG A 520 7.49 21.29 15.23
C ARG A 520 6.25 22.17 15.14
N CYS A 521 6.30 23.42 15.60
CA CYS A 521 5.19 24.37 15.46
C CYS A 521 4.88 24.73 14.00
N LYS A 522 5.80 24.47 13.05
CA LYS A 522 5.76 24.84 11.62
C LYS A 522 5.70 26.35 11.32
N ARG A 523 5.30 27.20 12.27
CA ARG A 523 5.16 28.67 12.13
C ARG A 523 6.42 29.48 12.47
N CYS A 524 7.37 28.96 13.28
CA CYS A 524 8.60 29.71 13.58
C CYS A 524 9.58 29.74 12.39
N GLU A 525 10.41 30.78 12.34
CA GLU A 525 11.36 31.04 11.24
C GLU A 525 12.18 29.80 10.82
N ALA A 526 12.77 29.08 11.78
CA ALA A 526 13.54 27.86 11.49
C ALA A 526 12.71 26.73 10.84
N CYS A 527 11.40 26.66 11.07
CA CYS A 527 10.55 25.70 10.35
C CYS A 527 10.29 26.11 8.90
N GLN A 528 10.22 27.41 8.65
CA GLN A 528 9.94 28.00 7.33
C GLN A 528 11.20 28.05 6.45
N ARG A 529 12.38 28.26 7.04
CA ARG A 529 13.69 28.17 6.35
C ARG A 529 13.83 26.86 5.57
N SER A 530 14.51 26.91 4.43
CA SER A 530 14.91 25.77 3.61
C SER A 530 16.04 24.94 4.26
N ASP A 531 16.36 23.76 3.71
CA ASP A 531 17.53 22.98 4.15
C ASP A 531 18.79 23.60 3.54
N CYS A 532 19.75 24.00 4.37
CA CYS A 532 20.88 24.85 3.97
C CYS A 532 21.96 24.20 3.08
N GLY A 533 21.76 22.97 2.60
CA GLY A 533 22.75 22.19 1.81
C GLY A 533 23.99 21.71 2.58
N GLU A 534 24.64 22.61 3.32
CA GLU A 534 26.04 22.47 3.75
C GLU A 534 26.24 21.80 5.11
N CYS A 535 25.29 21.90 6.06
CA CYS A 535 25.49 21.31 7.38
C CYS A 535 25.53 19.77 7.31
N THR A 536 26.19 19.12 8.27
CA THR A 536 26.37 17.65 8.28
C THR A 536 25.06 16.84 8.15
N PHE A 537 23.93 17.37 8.66
CA PHE A 537 22.62 16.74 8.49
C PHE A 537 21.98 16.99 7.12
N CYS A 538 22.39 18.02 6.38
CA CYS A 538 22.05 18.19 4.97
C CYS A 538 22.94 17.30 4.09
N GLN A 539 24.25 17.25 4.35
CA GLN A 539 25.20 16.39 3.62
C GLN A 539 24.86 14.89 3.69
N ASP A 540 24.18 14.43 4.75
CA ASP A 540 23.61 13.07 4.82
C ASP A 540 22.25 12.90 4.09
N MET A 541 21.55 13.97 3.70
CA MET A 541 20.30 13.81 2.94
C MET A 541 20.56 13.38 1.51
N VAL A 542 19.81 12.38 1.04
CA VAL A 542 19.87 11.84 -0.33
C VAL A 542 19.72 12.93 -1.40
N LYS A 543 18.87 13.96 -1.16
CA LYS A 543 18.68 15.10 -2.08
C LYS A 543 19.88 16.05 -2.21
N PHE A 544 20.91 15.89 -1.38
CA PHE A 544 22.20 16.57 -1.45
C PHE A 544 23.36 15.56 -1.66
N GLY A 545 23.06 14.34 -2.13
CA GLY A 545 24.04 13.28 -2.40
C GLY A 545 24.36 12.34 -1.22
N GLY A 546 23.73 12.54 -0.07
CA GLY A 546 24.06 11.82 1.17
C GLY A 546 23.45 10.42 1.33
N PHE A 547 24.02 9.64 2.26
CA PHE A 547 23.66 8.22 2.48
C PHE A 547 22.35 7.98 3.26
N GLY A 548 21.67 9.03 3.76
CA GLY A 548 20.37 8.98 4.44
C GLY A 548 20.37 8.29 5.81
N ARG A 549 21.52 8.19 6.47
CA ARG A 549 21.73 7.36 7.67
C ARG A 549 21.39 8.07 8.98
N ALA A 550 21.69 9.36 9.10
CA ALA A 550 21.53 10.13 10.34
C ALA A 550 20.07 10.46 10.65
N LYS A 551 19.23 10.62 9.60
CA LYS A 551 17.78 10.91 9.69
C LYS A 551 17.40 12.10 10.60
N GLN A 552 18.32 13.06 10.73
CA GLN A 552 18.04 14.36 11.32
C GLN A 552 17.70 15.36 10.20
N THR A 553 17.09 16.48 10.55
CA THR A 553 16.95 17.61 9.61
C THR A 553 18.10 18.59 9.79
N CYS A 554 18.35 19.41 8.76
CA CYS A 554 19.19 20.59 8.79
C CYS A 554 19.22 21.30 10.16
N VAL A 555 20.42 21.67 10.64
CA VAL A 555 20.63 22.39 11.92
C VAL A 555 19.90 23.73 11.93
N MET A 556 19.89 24.43 10.80
CA MET A 556 19.15 25.69 10.62
C MET A 556 17.63 25.51 10.64
N ARG A 557 17.13 24.26 10.52
CA ARG A 557 15.70 23.92 10.60
C ARG A 557 15.28 23.23 11.89
N GLN A 558 16.13 23.23 12.91
CA GLN A 558 15.71 22.79 14.25
C GLN A 558 14.70 23.81 14.80
N CYS A 559 13.50 23.33 15.11
CA CYS A 559 12.35 24.14 15.50
C CYS A 559 12.62 24.89 16.81
N LEU A 560 12.46 26.21 16.80
CA LEU A 560 12.74 27.07 17.96
C LEU A 560 11.71 26.85 19.09
N GLN A 561 10.45 26.64 18.71
CA GLN A 561 9.30 26.43 19.59
C GLN A 561 8.71 25.01 19.38
N PRO A 562 9.31 23.95 19.95
CA PRO A 562 8.85 22.57 19.75
C PRO A 562 7.69 22.21 20.68
N MET A 563 6.49 22.12 20.11
CA MET A 563 5.23 21.87 20.81
C MET A 563 5.09 20.41 21.29
N LEU A 564 4.25 20.18 22.29
CA LEU A 564 3.81 18.83 22.64
C LEU A 564 3.10 18.15 21.44
N PRO A 565 3.18 16.82 21.29
CA PRO A 565 2.45 16.13 20.23
C PRO A 565 0.93 16.22 20.46
N VAL A 566 0.14 16.24 19.39
CA VAL A 566 -1.33 16.24 19.46
C VAL A 566 -1.93 14.95 20.07
N THR A 567 -1.10 13.93 20.35
CA THR A 567 -1.44 12.74 21.15
C THR A 567 -1.09 12.90 22.64
N ALA A 568 -0.73 14.10 23.09
CA ALA A 568 -0.52 14.40 24.50
C ALA A 568 -1.86 14.39 25.27
N SER A 569 -1.80 13.95 26.52
CA SER A 569 -2.96 13.65 27.35
C SER A 569 -2.60 13.98 28.80
N CYS A 570 -3.47 14.70 29.51
CA CYS A 570 -3.30 15.02 30.92
C CYS A 570 -3.25 13.75 31.77
N ALA A 571 -2.21 13.59 32.60
CA ALA A 571 -2.07 12.47 33.52
C ALA A 571 -3.19 12.39 34.57
N GLU A 572 -3.82 13.52 34.90
CA GLU A 572 -4.81 13.63 35.98
C GLU A 572 -6.27 13.41 35.52
N CYS A 573 -6.61 13.74 34.28
CA CYS A 573 -7.98 13.60 33.75
C CYS A 573 -8.09 12.81 32.43
N CYS A 574 -6.96 12.36 31.86
CA CYS A 574 -6.87 11.63 30.60
C CYS A 574 -7.39 12.38 29.34
N LEU A 575 -7.69 13.67 29.44
CA LEU A 575 -8.11 14.53 28.32
C LEU A 575 -6.90 15.16 27.61
N ASP A 576 -7.04 15.51 26.33
CA ASP A 576 -6.09 16.31 25.57
C ASP A 576 -6.15 17.80 25.95
N GLY A 577 -5.26 18.60 25.35
CA GLY A 577 -5.10 20.04 25.61
C GLY A 577 -6.27 20.94 25.19
N TRP A 578 -7.35 20.37 24.66
CA TRP A 578 -8.60 21.04 24.33
C TRP A 578 -9.79 20.43 25.09
N GLY A 579 -9.52 19.65 26.14
CA GLY A 579 -10.53 19.05 27.03
C GLY A 579 -11.27 17.85 26.43
N GLN A 580 -10.80 17.27 25.33
CA GLN A 580 -11.45 16.12 24.68
C GLN A 580 -10.75 14.82 25.04
N ARG A 581 -11.40 13.67 24.85
CA ARG A 581 -10.73 12.36 25.03
C ARG A 581 -9.81 12.11 23.82
N PRO A 582 -8.50 11.82 24.00
CA PRO A 582 -7.58 11.61 22.89
C PRO A 582 -8.01 10.46 21.97
N VAL A 583 -8.43 10.79 20.75
CA VAL A 583 -8.82 9.80 19.72
C VAL A 583 -7.63 9.46 18.84
N ILE A 584 -7.45 8.17 18.54
CA ILE A 584 -6.50 7.69 17.52
C ILE A 584 -7.32 7.01 16.41
N PRO A 585 -7.17 7.38 15.13
CA PRO A 585 -6.26 8.40 14.60
C PRO A 585 -6.67 9.83 14.97
N VAL A 586 -5.67 10.71 15.14
CA VAL A 586 -5.89 12.09 15.60
C VAL A 586 -6.52 12.94 14.50
N GLN A 587 -7.60 13.63 14.84
CA GLN A 587 -8.32 14.53 13.94
C GLN A 587 -7.60 15.89 13.81
N LYS A 588 -7.76 16.58 12.68
CA LYS A 588 -6.91 17.71 12.26
C LYS A 588 -7.39 19.07 12.83
N ASN A 589 -8.37 19.05 13.73
CA ASN A 589 -9.40 20.09 13.85
C ASN A 589 -9.05 21.25 14.80
N HIS A 590 -8.00 21.14 15.61
CA HIS A 590 -7.57 22.21 16.53
C HIS A 590 -6.20 22.73 16.13
N ARG A 591 -6.13 23.95 15.56
CA ARG A 591 -4.88 24.56 15.09
C ARG A 591 -4.61 25.99 15.54
N ASP A 592 -5.65 26.75 15.89
CA ASP A 592 -5.51 28.18 16.22
C ASP A 592 -5.80 28.50 17.69
N SER A 593 -6.33 27.53 18.45
CA SER A 593 -6.27 27.52 19.92
C SER A 593 -5.06 26.68 20.39
N PRO A 594 -4.12 27.23 21.17
CA PRO A 594 -2.99 26.47 21.69
C PRO A 594 -3.44 25.40 22.71
N SER A 595 -2.74 24.26 22.74
CA SER A 595 -2.97 23.21 23.73
C SER A 595 -2.67 23.72 25.14
N SER A 596 -3.61 23.53 26.07
CA SER A 596 -3.47 23.90 27.49
C SER A 596 -2.66 22.91 28.35
N LEU A 597 -2.16 21.81 27.78
CA LEU A 597 -1.26 20.88 28.48
C LEU A 597 0.14 21.47 28.71
N MET A 598 0.71 21.22 29.87
CA MET A 598 2.08 21.57 30.25
C MET A 598 2.87 20.32 30.65
N GLU A 599 4.08 20.15 30.13
CA GLU A 599 4.99 19.04 30.48
C GLU A 599 5.98 19.47 31.56
N CYS A 600 6.07 18.70 32.65
CA CYS A 600 6.96 19.06 33.74
C CYS A 600 8.44 18.79 33.40
N SER A 601 9.31 19.79 33.60
CA SER A 601 10.76 19.69 33.40
C SER A 601 11.47 18.73 34.38
N VAL A 602 10.85 18.48 35.53
CA VAL A 602 11.36 17.67 36.64
C VAL A 602 10.83 16.23 36.57
N CYS A 603 9.50 16.03 36.58
CA CYS A 603 8.88 14.69 36.59
C CYS A 603 8.42 14.17 35.22
N TYR A 604 8.47 14.98 34.16
CA TYR A 604 8.03 14.63 32.79
C TYR A 604 6.55 14.26 32.65
N GLU A 605 5.72 14.43 33.68
CA GLU A 605 4.28 14.27 33.56
C GLU A 605 3.68 15.45 32.78
N ILE A 606 2.75 15.14 31.88
CA ILE A 606 2.00 16.12 31.08
C ILE A 606 0.63 16.29 31.72
N ALA A 607 0.25 17.52 32.07
CA ALA A 607 -1.03 17.80 32.72
C ALA A 607 -1.59 19.19 32.38
N HIS A 608 -2.89 19.38 32.59
CA HIS A 608 -3.49 20.72 32.60
C HIS A 608 -3.12 21.43 33.91
N PRO A 609 -2.74 22.72 33.89
CA PRO A 609 -2.49 23.51 35.09
C PRO A 609 -3.60 23.36 36.14
N ASP A 610 -4.87 23.53 35.75
CA ASP A 610 -6.00 23.48 36.68
C ASP A 610 -6.29 22.07 37.22
N CYS A 611 -5.90 21.00 36.51
CA CYS A 611 -6.02 19.64 37.03
C CYS A 611 -4.98 19.34 38.12
N VAL A 612 -3.83 20.01 38.08
CA VAL A 612 -2.79 19.91 39.12
C VAL A 612 -3.09 20.88 40.26
N ARG A 613 -3.43 22.15 39.97
CA ARG A 613 -3.77 23.19 40.96
C ARG A 613 -4.96 22.78 41.85
N LYS A 614 -5.95 22.03 41.31
CA LYS A 614 -7.04 21.43 42.10
C LYS A 614 -6.61 20.40 43.16
N LYS A 615 -5.37 19.91 43.12
CA LYS A 615 -4.78 18.98 44.09
C LYS A 615 -3.66 19.62 44.92
N TYR A 616 -3.14 20.75 44.47
CA TYR A 616 -2.00 21.46 45.06
C TYR A 616 -2.31 22.96 45.01
N THR A 617 -3.08 23.43 45.98
CA THR A 617 -3.69 24.77 45.99
C THR A 617 -2.80 25.87 46.56
N GLU A 618 -1.72 25.51 47.26
CA GLU A 618 -0.84 26.44 47.98
C GLU A 618 0.45 26.79 47.20
N TYR A 619 0.68 26.13 46.07
CA TYR A 619 1.88 26.31 45.23
C TYR A 619 1.47 26.45 43.77
N ASP A 620 1.89 27.54 43.12
CA ASP A 620 1.81 27.66 41.66
C ASP A 620 3.07 27.09 41.00
N GLY A 621 2.92 26.64 39.75
CA GLY A 621 4.02 26.04 38.97
C GLY A 621 4.80 27.07 38.18
N VAL A 622 6.13 26.97 38.18
CA VAL A 622 7.02 27.90 37.47
C VAL A 622 7.02 27.60 35.98
N VAL A 623 6.45 28.48 35.16
CA VAL A 623 6.43 28.34 33.69
C VAL A 623 7.84 28.55 33.11
N ASN A 624 8.18 27.82 32.04
CA ASN A 624 9.47 27.96 31.36
C ASN A 624 9.32 28.82 30.10
N GLU A 625 9.69 30.10 30.20
CA GLU A 625 9.64 31.08 29.11
C GLU A 625 10.41 30.65 27.84
N ASP A 626 11.47 29.86 28.02
CA ASP A 626 12.34 29.38 26.95
C ASP A 626 11.69 28.29 26.07
N LEU A 627 10.68 27.56 26.57
CA LEU A 627 10.16 26.34 25.96
C LEU A 627 8.61 26.25 26.10
N PRO A 628 7.84 26.49 25.01
CA PRO A 628 6.38 26.41 25.05
C PRO A 628 5.85 25.09 25.59
N ASN A 629 4.74 25.14 26.35
CA ASN A 629 4.15 23.99 27.03
C ASN A 629 5.15 23.25 27.97
N SER A 630 6.01 23.98 28.68
CA SER A 630 6.93 23.44 29.69
C SER A 630 6.86 24.26 30.98
N TRP A 631 6.98 23.59 32.12
CA TRP A 631 6.93 24.19 33.46
C TRP A 631 7.60 23.29 34.51
N GLU A 632 7.81 23.81 35.72
CA GLU A 632 7.92 23.04 36.95
C GLU A 632 6.51 22.97 37.56
N CYS A 633 5.96 21.76 37.74
CA CYS A 633 4.56 21.64 38.16
C CYS A 633 4.42 21.81 39.69
N PRO A 634 3.27 22.29 40.21
CA PRO A 634 3.02 22.48 41.64
C PRO A 634 3.44 21.31 42.53
N ARG A 635 3.19 20.07 42.08
CA ARG A 635 3.63 18.83 42.75
C ARG A 635 5.14 18.85 43.01
N CYS A 636 5.96 19.12 42.00
CA CYS A 636 7.42 19.11 42.13
C CYS A 636 7.97 20.32 42.89
N CYS A 637 7.28 21.46 42.86
CA CYS A 637 7.63 22.64 43.64
C CYS A 637 7.32 22.44 45.13
N GLN A 638 6.15 21.90 45.48
CA GLN A 638 5.79 21.56 46.87
C GLN A 638 6.67 20.43 47.43
N GLU A 639 6.97 19.41 46.62
CA GLU A 639 7.84 18.29 47.01
C GLU A 639 9.34 18.64 47.07
N GLY A 640 9.74 19.90 46.80
CA GLY A 640 11.14 20.36 46.77
C GLY A 640 12.02 19.79 45.63
N LYS A 641 11.47 18.89 44.81
CA LYS A 641 12.18 18.13 43.77
C LYS A 641 12.70 18.97 42.62
N ASN A 642 12.22 20.21 42.46
CA ASN A 642 12.81 21.14 41.49
C ASN A 642 14.17 21.69 41.95
N VAL A 643 14.44 21.78 43.25
CA VAL A 643 15.70 22.32 43.80
C VAL A 643 16.84 21.29 43.74
N GLU A 644 16.55 20.01 43.93
CA GLU A 644 17.54 18.91 43.84
C GLU A 644 17.94 18.55 42.39
N TYR A 645 17.20 19.05 41.40
CA TYR A 645 17.21 18.52 40.04
C TYR A 645 18.27 19.16 39.11
N LYS A 646 19.24 18.37 38.64
CA LYS A 646 20.19 18.78 37.59
C LYS A 646 19.52 18.73 36.20
N PRO A 647 19.34 19.88 35.49
CA PRO A 647 18.55 19.92 34.26
C PRO A 647 19.10 19.07 33.11
N ARG A 648 18.38 18.03 32.70
CA ARG A 648 18.79 17.15 31.58
C ARG A 648 18.74 17.83 30.19
N HIS A 649 18.14 19.03 30.06
CA HIS A 649 17.69 19.55 28.76
C HIS A 649 18.51 20.70 28.13
N PHE A 650 19.32 21.45 28.87
CA PHE A 650 20.04 22.62 28.33
C PHE A 650 21.18 22.28 27.36
N ARG A 651 21.90 21.17 27.58
CA ARG A 651 23.03 20.72 26.74
C ARG A 651 22.68 20.50 25.26
N ALA A 652 21.39 20.32 24.94
CA ALA A 652 20.92 20.14 23.55
C ALA A 652 20.77 21.46 22.79
N ARG A 653 20.38 22.57 23.47
CA ARG A 653 20.24 23.89 22.84
C ARG A 653 21.59 24.59 22.68
N GLN A 654 22.50 24.52 23.67
CA GLN A 654 23.83 25.14 23.60
C GLN A 654 24.58 24.79 22.32
N LYS A 655 24.75 23.49 22.01
CA LYS A 655 25.40 23.07 20.75
C LYS A 655 24.73 23.58 19.47
N SER A 656 23.45 23.98 19.51
CA SER A 656 22.75 24.57 18.36
C SER A 656 22.89 26.09 18.27
N THR A 657 23.13 26.79 19.39
CA THR A 657 23.45 28.22 19.42
C THR A 657 24.93 28.47 19.13
N ASP A 658 25.81 27.62 19.63
CA ASP A 658 27.27 27.70 19.41
C ASP A 658 27.58 27.55 17.90
N PHE A 659 26.97 26.55 17.25
CA PHE A 659 27.07 26.37 15.79
C PHE A 659 26.49 27.53 14.98
N ARG A 660 25.58 28.35 15.52
CA ARG A 660 25.03 29.53 14.83
C ARG A 660 25.88 30.78 15.01
N ARG A 661 26.68 30.87 16.08
CA ARG A 661 27.71 31.92 16.23
C ARG A 661 28.88 31.72 15.26
N MET A 662 29.19 30.48 14.89
CA MET A 662 30.28 30.15 13.96
C MET A 662 29.92 30.33 12.47
N SER A 663 28.88 31.12 12.13
CA SER A 663 28.48 31.37 10.73
C SER A 663 28.05 32.82 10.44
N TYR A 664 28.26 33.75 11.38
CA TYR A 664 28.15 35.19 11.15
C TYR A 664 29.19 35.92 12.01
N GLY A 665 30.11 36.65 11.36
CA GLY A 665 31.01 37.61 12.02
C GLY A 665 32.16 37.01 12.83
N SER A 666 33.30 36.77 12.17
CA SER A 666 34.58 36.58 12.87
C SER A 666 35.18 37.92 13.30
N GLU A 667 34.54 38.65 14.22
CA GLU A 667 35.17 39.79 14.93
C GLU A 667 34.39 40.33 16.16
N ALA A 668 33.82 39.46 17.02
CA ALA A 668 33.20 39.91 18.29
C ALA A 668 32.99 38.82 19.37
N LEU A 669 34.05 38.27 19.99
CA LEU A 669 34.04 37.90 21.43
C LEU A 669 35.42 37.52 22.04
N TYR A 670 36.48 38.27 21.73
CA TYR A 670 37.77 38.16 22.46
C TYR A 670 37.85 39.08 23.69
N ASP A 671 36.71 39.33 24.36
CA ASP A 671 36.67 39.79 25.76
C ASP A 671 35.29 39.55 26.37
N LEU A 672 35.16 38.47 27.15
CA LEU A 672 34.17 38.26 28.23
C LEU A 672 34.31 36.87 28.88
N LYS A 673 35.54 36.45 29.23
CA LYS A 673 35.74 35.31 30.14
C LYS A 673 37.02 35.31 30.99
N LYS A 674 37.44 36.52 31.36
CA LYS A 674 38.27 36.85 32.52
C LYS A 674 37.74 38.24 32.95
N GLU A 675 37.04 38.44 34.07
CA GLU A 675 36.86 37.61 35.27
C GLU A 675 35.42 37.10 35.51
N LYS A 676 35.25 35.89 36.08
CA LYS A 676 34.36 35.62 37.24
C LYS A 676 34.63 34.27 37.94
N ARG A 677 35.91 34.05 38.21
CA ARG A 677 36.51 33.34 39.35
C ARG A 677 37.81 34.12 39.65
N GLU A 678 38.27 34.24 40.88
CA GLU A 678 37.73 33.70 42.14
C GLU A 678 36.81 34.66 42.90
N MET A 679 36.09 34.12 43.89
CA MET A 679 35.88 34.74 45.20
C MET A 679 35.94 33.60 46.22
N ASP A 680 36.59 33.87 47.36
CA ASP A 680 36.68 33.04 48.57
C ASP A 680 37.29 31.64 48.43
N SER A 681 38.61 31.61 48.61
CA SER A 681 39.36 30.52 49.25
C SER A 681 39.55 30.86 50.74
N ASP A 682 39.53 29.85 51.62
CA ASP A 682 40.15 29.93 52.94
C ASP A 682 41.45 29.09 52.96
N ASP A 683 42.32 29.41 53.93
CA ASP A 683 43.72 28.99 54.18
C ASP A 683 44.05 27.47 54.00
N SER A 684 45.31 27.05 53.76
CA SER A 684 46.55 27.53 54.44
C SER A 684 47.87 27.53 53.62
N ASP A 685 48.59 28.65 53.76
CA ASP A 685 50.03 28.84 54.05
C ASP A 685 51.19 28.62 53.02
N ASP A 686 52.13 29.59 53.12
CA ASP A 686 53.59 29.62 52.91
C ASP A 686 54.32 29.74 51.53
N GLU A 687 54.42 31.01 51.09
CA GLU A 687 55.67 31.85 51.15
C GLU A 687 56.61 32.11 49.91
N PHE A 688 56.67 33.42 49.55
CA PHE A 688 57.79 34.25 49.01
C PHE A 688 58.34 34.24 47.55
N SER A 689 57.99 35.33 46.82
CA SER A 689 58.91 36.45 46.45
C SER A 689 59.31 36.80 44.98
N ARG A 690 58.57 37.80 44.44
CA ARG A 690 58.99 39.04 43.68
C ARG A 690 59.37 39.05 42.15
N PRO A 691 59.19 40.20 41.42
CA PRO A 691 59.08 40.37 39.94
C PRO A 691 60.20 41.34 39.37
N PRO A 692 60.10 42.31 38.38
CA PRO A 692 59.03 42.78 37.45
C PRO A 692 59.37 43.38 36.01
N THR A 693 58.34 43.55 35.13
CA THR A 693 58.11 44.69 34.15
C THR A 693 58.98 44.88 32.84
N PRO A 694 58.77 45.89 31.92
CA PRO A 694 57.60 46.19 31.02
C PRO A 694 57.92 46.76 29.56
N HIS A 695 56.89 47.20 28.75
CA HIS A 695 56.84 48.30 27.69
C HIS A 695 56.02 48.10 26.35
N HIS A 696 56.14 48.97 25.29
CA HIS A 696 54.98 49.65 24.59
C HIS A 696 54.99 49.89 23.01
N SER A 697 53.80 49.93 22.36
CA SER A 697 53.27 50.86 21.26
C SER A 697 53.55 50.72 19.71
N GLY A 698 52.66 51.22 18.78
CA GLY A 698 53.08 51.68 17.39
C GLY A 698 52.24 51.72 16.03
N SER A 699 51.04 52.33 15.87
CA SER A 699 50.47 53.10 14.66
C SER A 699 50.55 52.79 13.09
N LYS A 700 49.41 53.00 12.36
CA LYS A 700 49.12 53.77 11.05
C LYS A 700 49.12 53.21 9.55
N ARG A 701 47.90 53.18 8.91
CA ARG A 701 47.33 54.00 7.74
C ARG A 701 47.65 53.80 6.19
N VAL A 702 46.58 53.93 5.32
CA VAL A 702 46.47 54.40 3.86
C VAL A 702 46.04 53.39 2.71
N LYS A 703 45.46 53.90 1.59
CA LYS A 703 44.83 53.28 0.35
C LYS A 703 45.86 53.08 -0.84
N THR A 704 45.63 52.40 -1.99
CA THR A 704 44.69 52.62 -3.16
C THR A 704 44.63 51.43 -4.22
N GLU A 705 44.02 51.65 -5.40
CA GLU A 705 43.62 50.77 -6.55
C GLU A 705 44.78 50.14 -7.41
N SER A 706 44.68 49.31 -8.49
CA SER A 706 43.60 48.89 -9.45
C SER A 706 43.93 47.62 -10.36
N LYS A 707 42.91 47.07 -11.07
CA LYS A 707 42.85 46.41 -12.43
C LYS A 707 43.55 45.05 -12.88
N SER A 708 42.71 44.01 -13.09
CA SER A 708 42.40 43.15 -14.30
C SER A 708 43.41 42.33 -15.18
N GLU A 709 43.16 40.99 -15.27
CA GLU A 709 43.15 40.01 -16.44
C GLU A 709 44.35 39.88 -17.47
N PRO A 710 44.47 38.87 -18.42
CA PRO A 710 43.51 37.84 -18.94
C PRO A 710 43.98 36.37 -19.31
N LYS A 711 42.99 35.45 -19.50
CA LYS A 711 42.78 34.37 -20.53
C LYS A 711 43.79 33.22 -20.95
N ARG A 712 43.19 31.99 -21.03
CA ARG A 712 43.26 30.88 -22.06
C ARG A 712 44.32 29.74 -22.01
N GLU A 713 43.92 28.61 -22.64
CA GLU A 713 44.56 27.27 -22.83
C GLU A 713 45.35 27.19 -24.19
N PRO A 714 45.91 26.04 -24.71
CA PRO A 714 45.98 24.62 -24.25
C PRO A 714 47.35 23.85 -24.54
N VAL A 715 47.30 22.50 -24.53
CA VAL A 715 48.13 21.43 -25.22
C VAL A 715 49.57 20.98 -24.80
N ASP A 716 49.65 19.69 -24.42
CA ASP A 716 50.54 18.56 -24.89
C ASP A 716 52.06 18.46 -24.55
N ALA A 717 52.61 17.22 -24.63
CA ALA A 717 53.98 16.72 -24.32
C ALA A 717 54.44 16.83 -22.83
N GLY A 718 55.42 16.07 -22.28
CA GLY A 718 56.53 15.25 -22.82
C GLY A 718 57.87 15.97 -22.64
N ASP A 719 59.01 15.41 -22.21
CA ASP A 719 59.45 14.04 -21.80
C ASP A 719 60.77 14.17 -20.96
N SER A 720 61.32 13.11 -20.36
CA SER A 720 62.66 13.13 -19.70
C SER A 720 63.34 11.75 -19.49
N ASP A 721 64.30 11.43 -20.37
CA ASP A 721 65.56 10.67 -20.18
C ASP A 721 65.62 9.25 -19.56
N SER A 722 65.88 8.25 -20.44
CA SER A 722 67.06 7.33 -20.53
C SER A 722 67.76 6.77 -19.26
N GLN A 723 68.33 5.55 -19.18
CA GLN A 723 68.57 4.37 -20.07
C GLN A 723 69.09 3.18 -19.18
N SER A 724 69.46 1.94 -19.56
CA SER A 724 69.52 1.12 -20.81
C SER A 724 69.73 -0.40 -20.47
N SER A 725 69.80 -1.26 -21.51
CA SER A 725 70.45 -2.61 -21.61
C SER A 725 70.07 -3.80 -20.70
N ASP A 726 69.36 -4.76 -21.31
CA ASP A 726 69.68 -6.21 -21.47
C ASP A 726 69.54 -7.28 -20.35
N ASN A 727 68.59 -8.20 -20.62
CA ASN A 727 68.66 -9.68 -20.63
C ASN A 727 69.35 -10.50 -19.51
N VAL A 728 68.63 -11.51 -18.97
CA VAL A 728 68.90 -12.99 -19.14
C VAL A 728 67.97 -13.85 -18.25
N ASP A 729 67.58 -15.04 -18.75
CA ASP A 729 66.86 -16.12 -18.01
C ASP A 729 67.60 -16.64 -16.76
N ILE A 730 66.85 -17.09 -15.73
CA ILE A 730 67.31 -18.19 -14.84
C ILE A 730 66.14 -18.89 -14.13
N LYS A 731 66.20 -20.22 -14.04
CA LYS A 731 65.36 -21.08 -13.18
C LYS A 731 66.06 -21.32 -11.83
N PRO A 732 65.28 -21.63 -10.78
CA PRO A 732 65.64 -22.79 -9.97
C PRO A 732 64.53 -23.86 -9.92
N LYS A 733 64.94 -25.13 -9.97
CA LYS A 733 64.24 -26.22 -9.27
C LYS A 733 64.77 -26.26 -7.83
N LEU A 734 63.99 -26.77 -6.88
CA LEU A 734 64.46 -27.75 -5.89
C LEU A 734 63.29 -28.41 -5.17
N SER A 735 63.47 -29.69 -4.84
CA SER A 735 62.63 -30.52 -3.96
C SER A 735 63.47 -30.96 -2.76
N PRO A 736 62.87 -31.46 -1.66
CA PRO A 736 62.90 -32.93 -1.52
C PRO A 736 61.72 -33.58 -0.78
N HIS A 737 61.73 -34.91 -0.90
CA HIS A 737 60.97 -35.98 -0.25
C HIS A 737 60.56 -35.83 1.23
N SER A 738 59.41 -36.43 1.57
CA SER A 738 59.35 -37.52 2.57
C SER A 738 58.08 -38.35 2.38
N SER A 739 58.05 -39.58 2.91
CA SER A 739 57.03 -40.61 2.66
C SER A 739 56.75 -41.44 3.92
N VAL A 740 55.49 -41.79 4.18
CA VAL A 740 55.06 -42.77 5.20
C VAL A 740 53.83 -43.55 4.67
N ASP A 741 53.76 -44.84 5.01
CA ASP A 741 52.91 -45.87 4.39
C ASP A 741 51.48 -46.03 4.96
N SER A 742 50.75 -47.01 4.40
CA SER A 742 49.58 -47.76 4.95
C SER A 742 48.24 -47.57 4.17
N PRO A 743 47.39 -48.60 4.02
CA PRO A 743 47.38 -49.29 2.71
C PRO A 743 46.01 -49.65 2.11
N GLY A 744 46.00 -49.81 0.77
CA GLY A 744 45.30 -50.90 0.08
C GLY A 744 43.77 -50.88 -0.01
N THR A 745 43.24 -50.33 -1.11
CA THR A 745 41.88 -50.65 -1.62
C THR A 745 41.95 -51.05 -3.10
N PRO A 746 41.45 -52.23 -3.51
CA PRO A 746 41.42 -52.68 -4.91
C PRO A 746 40.11 -52.20 -5.63
N PRO A 747 39.93 -52.36 -6.96
CA PRO A 747 40.23 -51.26 -7.88
C PRO A 747 39.06 -50.81 -8.79
N SER A 748 39.23 -49.65 -9.44
CA SER A 748 38.35 -49.14 -10.50
C SER A 748 38.44 -49.97 -11.80
N PRO A 749 37.40 -49.94 -12.65
CA PRO A 749 37.33 -48.95 -13.74
C PRO A 749 35.92 -48.32 -13.87
N GLY A 750 35.65 -47.26 -14.63
CA GLY A 750 36.40 -46.45 -15.61
C GLY A 750 35.36 -45.75 -16.53
N SER A 751 35.65 -44.75 -17.35
CA SER A 751 36.88 -43.99 -17.60
C SER A 751 36.52 -42.61 -18.17
N SER A 752 37.03 -41.53 -17.58
CA SER A 752 36.80 -40.16 -18.10
C SER A 752 37.61 -39.88 -19.37
N ILE A 753 37.00 -39.26 -20.38
CA ILE A 753 37.74 -38.61 -21.48
C ILE A 753 37.92 -37.13 -21.13
N ASN A 754 39.16 -36.67 -21.21
CA ASN A 754 39.59 -35.33 -20.78
C ASN A 754 39.60 -34.35 -21.97
N MET A 755 39.25 -33.07 -21.78
CA MET A 755 39.63 -32.01 -22.73
C MET A 755 39.81 -30.62 -22.08
N ASP A 756 40.71 -29.87 -22.74
CA ASP A 756 41.30 -28.56 -22.44
C ASP A 756 40.39 -27.47 -21.80
N PRO A 757 40.83 -26.85 -20.67
CA PRO A 757 40.15 -25.68 -20.08
C PRO A 757 39.94 -24.49 -21.02
N ARG A 758 40.81 -24.23 -22.01
CA ARG A 758 40.75 -23.03 -22.87
C ARG A 758 39.61 -23.05 -23.89
N LYS A 759 39.03 -24.21 -24.22
CA LYS A 759 37.80 -24.28 -25.04
C LYS A 759 36.52 -23.93 -24.27
N ARG A 760 36.57 -23.83 -22.94
CA ARG A 760 35.39 -23.55 -22.09
C ARG A 760 34.88 -22.09 -22.20
N ALA A 761 35.68 -21.17 -22.72
CA ALA A 761 35.35 -19.74 -22.84
C ALA A 761 34.47 -19.38 -24.06
N VAL A 762 34.38 -20.24 -25.09
CA VAL A 762 33.74 -19.91 -26.38
C VAL A 762 32.42 -20.68 -26.61
N LEU A 763 32.08 -21.64 -25.73
CA LEU A 763 30.81 -22.40 -25.77
C LEU A 763 29.79 -22.00 -24.69
N LEU A 764 30.05 -20.92 -23.93
CA LEU A 764 29.15 -20.45 -22.86
C LEU A 764 27.95 -19.60 -23.35
N HIS A 765 27.83 -19.35 -24.66
CA HIS A 765 26.81 -18.45 -25.22
C HIS A 765 25.51 -19.12 -25.72
N GLN A 766 25.35 -20.44 -25.56
CA GLN A 766 24.12 -21.15 -25.96
C GLN A 766 23.65 -22.16 -24.88
N ALA A 767 23.06 -21.63 -23.80
CA ALA A 767 22.21 -22.38 -22.89
C ALA A 767 20.84 -21.68 -22.82
N LYS A 768 19.78 -22.33 -23.33
CA LYS A 768 18.41 -21.79 -23.33
C LYS A 768 17.86 -21.73 -21.89
N ALA A 769 16.99 -20.75 -21.62
CA ALA A 769 16.29 -20.57 -20.34
C ALA A 769 15.24 -21.68 -20.07
N MET A 770 14.41 -21.55 -19.02
CA MET A 770 13.57 -22.67 -18.51
C MET A 770 12.09 -22.37 -18.16
N LYS A 771 11.25 -23.41 -18.35
CA LYS A 771 9.80 -23.35 -18.65
C LYS A 771 8.77 -22.92 -17.62
N LYS A 772 8.21 -21.72 -17.86
CA LYS A 772 7.24 -20.87 -17.14
C LYS A 772 5.75 -21.23 -17.10
N SER A 773 5.34 -22.50 -17.00
CA SER A 773 3.93 -22.77 -16.62
C SER A 773 3.63 -22.27 -15.18
N GLY A 774 2.50 -21.63 -14.88
CA GLY A 774 1.34 -21.33 -15.72
C GLY A 774 0.02 -21.38 -14.93
N PHE A 775 -0.01 -22.05 -13.77
CA PHE A 775 -1.23 -22.34 -13.00
C PHE A 775 -1.04 -22.32 -11.46
N VAL A 776 -2.10 -21.98 -10.74
CA VAL A 776 -2.37 -22.25 -9.30
C VAL A 776 -3.76 -22.87 -9.19
N VAL A 777 -3.94 -24.08 -9.71
CA VAL A 777 -5.21 -24.81 -9.49
C VAL A 777 -5.29 -25.21 -8.01
N ARG A 778 -6.30 -24.71 -7.30
CA ARG A 778 -6.70 -25.27 -6.00
C ARG A 778 -7.83 -26.28 -6.22
N PRO A 779 -7.78 -27.48 -5.63
CA PRO A 779 -8.93 -28.39 -5.62
C PRO A 779 -10.16 -27.74 -4.98
N ASN A 780 -11.34 -28.14 -5.47
CA ASN A 780 -12.63 -27.65 -4.99
C ASN A 780 -12.84 -28.08 -3.51
N PRO A 781 -13.20 -27.17 -2.57
CA PRO A 781 -13.68 -27.59 -1.25
C PRO A 781 -14.90 -28.50 -1.42
N GLY A 782 -14.97 -29.59 -0.63
CA GLY A 782 -15.89 -30.70 -0.86
C GLY A 782 -17.37 -30.33 -0.82
N VAL A 783 -17.95 -30.01 -1.97
CA VAL A 783 -19.40 -29.91 -2.16
C VAL A 783 -20.01 -31.29 -1.97
N LYS A 784 -20.82 -31.48 -0.91
CA LYS A 784 -21.70 -32.66 -0.79
C LYS A 784 -22.78 -32.55 -1.87
N PRO A 785 -22.95 -33.53 -2.78
CA PRO A 785 -24.10 -33.56 -3.65
C PRO A 785 -25.36 -33.83 -2.83
N ASN A 786 -26.43 -33.07 -3.05
CA ASN A 786 -27.76 -33.50 -2.65
C ASN A 786 -28.18 -34.70 -3.52
N PRO A 787 -28.89 -35.70 -2.98
CA PRO A 787 -29.29 -36.87 -3.75
C PRO A 787 -30.31 -36.50 -4.84
N PRO A 788 -30.19 -37.04 -6.07
CA PRO A 788 -31.28 -37.02 -7.05
C PRO A 788 -32.50 -37.80 -6.53
N LYS A 789 -33.69 -37.42 -7.00
CA LYS A 789 -34.94 -38.14 -6.70
C LYS A 789 -35.01 -39.50 -7.40
N ASP A 790 -35.84 -40.37 -6.85
CA ASP A 790 -35.94 -41.78 -7.18
C ASP A 790 -36.33 -42.09 -8.63
N SER A 791 -35.65 -43.08 -9.22
CA SER A 791 -36.25 -44.00 -10.19
C SER A 791 -35.45 -45.33 -10.18
N PRO A 792 -36.13 -46.50 -10.08
CA PRO A 792 -35.43 -47.79 -9.99
C PRO A 792 -35.01 -48.29 -11.38
N SER A 793 -33.73 -48.65 -11.53
CA SER A 793 -33.19 -49.33 -12.71
C SER A 793 -32.15 -50.39 -12.26
N PRO A 794 -31.79 -51.38 -13.12
CA PRO A 794 -31.37 -52.70 -12.64
C PRO A 794 -29.95 -52.75 -12.05
N LYS A 795 -29.69 -53.82 -11.29
CA LYS A 795 -28.46 -54.07 -10.51
C LYS A 795 -27.16 -54.01 -11.35
N THR A 796 -26.56 -52.83 -11.47
CA THR A 796 -25.22 -52.65 -12.00
C THR A 796 -24.20 -53.34 -11.10
N VAL A 797 -23.33 -54.18 -11.65
CA VAL A 797 -22.20 -54.76 -10.89
C VAL A 797 -21.20 -53.65 -10.60
N VAL A 798 -21.12 -53.22 -9.33
CA VAL A 798 -20.21 -52.17 -8.89
C VAL A 798 -18.77 -52.71 -8.93
N ASN A 799 -17.95 -52.17 -9.82
CA ASN A 799 -16.53 -52.48 -9.85
C ASN A 799 -15.80 -51.72 -8.73
N LEU A 800 -15.68 -52.35 -7.56
CA LEU A 800 -15.03 -51.80 -6.36
C LEU A 800 -13.58 -51.32 -6.62
N ALA A 801 -12.89 -51.90 -7.62
CA ALA A 801 -11.54 -51.45 -8.02
C ALA A 801 -11.51 -50.06 -8.69
N MET A 802 -12.68 -49.44 -8.91
CA MET A 802 -12.87 -48.08 -9.39
C MET A 802 -13.51 -47.17 -8.32
N GLU A 803 -13.78 -47.66 -7.11
CA GLU A 803 -14.42 -46.88 -6.05
C GLU A 803 -13.38 -46.20 -5.15
N LYS A 804 -13.41 -44.86 -5.10
CA LYS A 804 -12.41 -44.04 -4.40
C LYS A 804 -12.37 -44.29 -2.88
N SER A 805 -13.51 -44.60 -2.30
CA SER A 805 -13.74 -45.00 -0.90
C SER A 805 -12.94 -46.25 -0.49
N VAL A 806 -12.81 -47.21 -1.41
CA VAL A 806 -12.15 -48.51 -1.18
C VAL A 806 -10.67 -48.45 -1.57
N ILE A 807 -10.36 -47.81 -2.70
CA ILE A 807 -9.00 -47.79 -3.24
C ILE A 807 -8.05 -46.89 -2.44
N LEU A 808 -8.49 -45.73 -1.92
CA LEU A 808 -7.57 -44.86 -1.18
C LEU A 808 -7.03 -45.47 0.13
N PRO A 809 -7.85 -46.09 1.00
CA PRO A 809 -7.34 -46.80 2.19
C PRO A 809 -6.35 -47.92 1.84
N ILE A 810 -6.56 -48.65 0.74
CA ILE A 810 -5.61 -49.67 0.26
C ILE A 810 -4.30 -49.00 -0.20
N MET A 811 -4.41 -47.90 -0.95
CA MET A 811 -3.25 -47.15 -1.41
C MET A 811 -2.48 -46.45 -0.29
N GLU A 812 -3.06 -46.16 0.89
CA GLU A 812 -2.29 -45.55 2.00
C GLU A 812 -1.09 -46.41 2.41
N TYR A 813 -1.24 -47.74 2.43
CA TYR A 813 -0.18 -48.72 2.77
C TYR A 813 0.97 -48.80 1.76
N LEU A 814 0.80 -48.29 0.54
CA LEU A 814 1.81 -48.38 -0.53
C LEU A 814 2.93 -47.33 -0.36
N THR A 815 4.16 -47.70 -0.74
CA THR A 815 5.28 -46.75 -0.80
C THR A 815 5.05 -45.67 -1.86
N PRO A 816 5.75 -44.52 -1.78
CA PRO A 816 5.73 -43.49 -2.82
C PRO A 816 6.04 -44.00 -4.23
N LYS A 817 6.84 -45.07 -4.36
CA LYS A 817 7.18 -45.70 -5.64
C LYS A 817 6.00 -46.51 -6.19
N GLU A 818 5.47 -47.42 -5.38
CA GLU A 818 4.34 -48.27 -5.76
C GLU A 818 3.08 -47.44 -6.05
N LYS A 819 2.86 -46.32 -5.35
CA LYS A 819 1.82 -45.34 -5.69
C LYS A 819 1.98 -44.81 -7.11
N VAL A 820 3.19 -44.44 -7.53
CA VAL A 820 3.46 -43.98 -8.92
C VAL A 820 3.26 -45.13 -9.92
N GLU A 821 3.71 -46.34 -9.61
CA GLU A 821 3.54 -47.53 -10.45
C GLU A 821 2.05 -47.91 -10.62
N CYS A 822 1.23 -47.78 -9.57
CA CYS A 822 -0.24 -47.90 -9.67
C CYS A 822 -0.85 -46.87 -10.63
N GLY A 823 -0.25 -45.69 -10.75
CA GLY A 823 -0.66 -44.68 -11.72
C GLY A 823 -0.49 -45.08 -13.19
N LEU A 824 0.25 -46.16 -13.48
CA LEU A 824 0.42 -46.68 -14.84
C LEU A 824 -0.72 -47.63 -15.27
N VAL A 825 -1.58 -48.08 -14.34
CA VAL A 825 -2.61 -49.09 -14.60
C VAL A 825 -3.76 -48.56 -15.47
N CYS A 826 -4.37 -47.44 -15.09
CA CYS A 826 -5.43 -46.79 -15.86
C CYS A 826 -5.63 -45.33 -15.44
N LYS A 827 -6.40 -44.55 -16.22
CA LYS A 827 -6.67 -43.12 -15.94
C LYS A 827 -7.29 -42.86 -14.55
N ALA A 828 -8.12 -43.77 -14.03
CA ALA A 828 -8.69 -43.62 -12.69
C ALA A 828 -7.65 -43.88 -11.59
N TRP A 829 -6.84 -44.94 -11.74
CA TRP A 829 -5.75 -45.24 -10.80
C TRP A 829 -4.65 -44.16 -10.83
N ALA A 830 -4.40 -43.53 -11.98
CA ALA A 830 -3.55 -42.34 -12.11
C ALA A 830 -4.12 -41.09 -11.39
N GLN A 831 -5.44 -41.00 -11.23
CA GLN A 831 -6.08 -39.95 -10.43
C GLN A 831 -6.08 -40.29 -8.93
N PHE A 832 -6.31 -41.56 -8.57
CA PHE A 832 -6.25 -42.01 -7.17
C PHE A 832 -4.83 -41.92 -6.59
N SER A 833 -3.80 -42.33 -7.34
CA SER A 833 -2.41 -42.24 -6.87
C SER A 833 -1.84 -40.82 -6.81
N LEU A 834 -2.58 -39.81 -7.29
CA LEU A 834 -2.29 -38.39 -7.11
C LEU A 834 -3.12 -37.73 -5.99
N ASP A 835 -4.01 -38.47 -5.31
CA ASP A 835 -4.86 -37.88 -4.27
C ASP A 835 -4.03 -37.41 -3.05
N PRO A 836 -4.19 -36.15 -2.59
CA PRO A 836 -3.40 -35.60 -1.49
C PRO A 836 -3.37 -36.40 -0.19
N SER A 837 -4.42 -37.17 0.11
CA SER A 837 -4.47 -38.05 1.29
C SER A 837 -3.29 -39.03 1.37
N LEU A 838 -2.81 -39.50 0.21
CA LEU A 838 -1.72 -40.48 0.10
C LEU A 838 -0.31 -39.89 0.28
N TRP A 839 -0.19 -38.55 0.28
CA TRP A 839 1.07 -37.81 0.11
C TRP A 839 1.38 -36.82 1.25
N LYS A 840 0.82 -37.05 2.44
CA LYS A 840 1.01 -36.23 3.66
C LYS A 840 2.47 -35.80 3.88
N ARG A 841 3.45 -36.68 3.61
CA ARG A 841 4.89 -36.37 3.61
C ARG A 841 5.53 -36.65 2.24
N MET A 842 6.32 -35.70 1.75
CA MET A 842 7.20 -35.85 0.58
C MET A 842 8.64 -35.44 0.89
N SER A 843 9.61 -36.09 0.24
CA SER A 843 11.02 -35.69 0.27
C SER A 843 11.61 -35.65 -1.14
N MET A 844 12.39 -34.61 -1.40
CA MET A 844 13.26 -34.44 -2.57
C MET A 844 14.72 -34.22 -2.12
N ALA A 845 15.10 -34.72 -0.94
CA ALA A 845 16.42 -34.47 -0.37
C ALA A 845 17.57 -34.89 -1.32
N ALA A 846 18.60 -34.04 -1.42
CA ALA A 846 19.74 -34.16 -2.32
C ALA A 846 19.40 -34.30 -3.83
N GLN A 847 18.17 -33.99 -4.26
CA GLN A 847 17.77 -34.06 -5.67
C GLN A 847 17.95 -32.72 -6.40
N THR A 848 18.40 -32.78 -7.66
CA THR A 848 18.33 -31.65 -8.58
C THR A 848 16.87 -31.39 -8.94
N LEU A 849 16.32 -30.23 -8.53
CA LEU A 849 14.91 -29.91 -8.72
C LEU A 849 14.62 -29.46 -10.16
N THR A 850 13.89 -30.29 -10.89
CA THR A 850 13.37 -29.98 -12.24
C THR A 850 11.98 -29.32 -12.16
N ALA A 851 11.53 -28.69 -13.24
CA ALA A 851 10.14 -28.23 -13.35
C ALA A 851 9.11 -29.36 -13.14
N GLY A 852 9.45 -30.59 -13.56
CA GLY A 852 8.68 -31.80 -13.28
C GLY A 852 8.57 -32.10 -11.77
N HIS A 853 9.67 -32.01 -11.02
CA HIS A 853 9.66 -32.19 -9.56
C HIS A 853 8.78 -31.14 -8.86
N LEU A 854 8.92 -29.86 -9.23
CA LEU A 854 8.09 -28.78 -8.67
C LEU A 854 6.59 -28.99 -8.96
N SER A 855 6.25 -29.41 -10.19
CA SER A 855 4.87 -29.72 -10.59
C SER A 855 4.32 -30.99 -9.89
N ALA A 856 5.17 -31.99 -9.65
CA ALA A 856 4.80 -33.23 -8.98
C ALA A 856 4.47 -33.01 -7.50
N ILE A 857 5.19 -32.11 -6.81
CA ILE A 857 4.89 -31.66 -5.44
C ILE A 857 3.54 -30.94 -5.39
N VAL A 858 3.32 -29.95 -6.27
CA VAL A 858 2.09 -29.14 -6.27
C VAL A 858 0.85 -29.97 -6.57
N ARG A 859 0.92 -30.98 -7.44
CA ARG A 859 -0.21 -31.90 -7.70
C ARG A 859 -0.58 -32.75 -6.47
N ARG A 860 0.37 -33.01 -5.56
CA ARG A 860 0.22 -33.91 -4.41
C ARG A 860 -0.10 -33.21 -3.08
N GLN A 861 0.11 -31.90 -2.98
CA GLN A 861 -0.27 -31.08 -1.81
C GLN A 861 0.23 -31.61 -0.44
N PRO A 862 1.53 -31.95 -0.27
CA PRO A 862 2.03 -32.47 1.01
C PRO A 862 1.89 -31.48 2.18
N GLU A 863 1.67 -32.02 3.38
CA GLU A 863 1.66 -31.29 4.65
C GLU A 863 3.08 -31.13 5.22
N THR A 864 3.93 -32.14 5.00
CA THR A 864 5.36 -32.16 5.32
C THR A 864 6.19 -32.25 4.05
N LEU A 865 7.02 -31.25 3.76
CA LEU A 865 7.89 -31.22 2.58
C LEU A 865 9.37 -31.10 2.99
N VAL A 866 10.19 -32.03 2.50
CA VAL A 866 11.64 -32.06 2.73
C VAL A 866 12.38 -31.73 1.43
N LEU A 867 13.17 -30.65 1.44
CA LEU A 867 13.97 -30.16 0.31
C LEU A 867 15.46 -30.00 0.70
N ASP A 868 15.90 -30.79 1.67
CA ASP A 868 17.25 -30.74 2.24
C ASP A 868 18.33 -30.98 1.17
N TRP A 869 19.42 -30.22 1.24
CA TRP A 869 20.57 -30.28 0.33
C TRP A 869 20.20 -30.12 -1.16
N THR A 870 19.05 -29.51 -1.46
CA THR A 870 18.67 -29.14 -2.83
C THR A 870 19.16 -27.74 -3.20
N GLY A 871 19.50 -27.54 -4.48
CA GLY A 871 19.88 -26.23 -5.03
C GLY A 871 18.71 -25.25 -5.22
N ILE A 872 17.70 -25.25 -4.33
CA ILE A 872 16.46 -24.51 -4.56
C ILE A 872 16.63 -22.98 -4.42
N GLY A 873 16.45 -22.27 -5.53
CA GLY A 873 16.52 -20.81 -5.59
C GLY A 873 15.26 -20.12 -5.07
N LYS A 874 15.39 -18.83 -4.68
CA LYS A 874 14.30 -17.99 -4.13
C LYS A 874 13.02 -18.04 -4.97
N ARG A 875 13.15 -17.93 -6.30
CA ARG A 875 12.03 -17.97 -7.28
C ARG A 875 11.36 -19.35 -7.39
N GLN A 876 12.03 -20.44 -7.04
CA GLN A 876 11.45 -21.79 -7.02
C GLN A 876 10.70 -22.03 -5.70
N LEU A 877 11.30 -21.71 -4.55
CA LEU A 877 10.64 -21.86 -3.26
C LEU A 877 9.41 -20.95 -3.12
N ALA A 878 9.51 -19.68 -3.56
CA ALA A 878 8.37 -18.75 -3.58
C ALA A 878 7.21 -19.27 -4.46
N TRP A 879 7.52 -19.93 -5.59
CA TRP A 879 6.52 -20.52 -6.48
C TRP A 879 5.84 -21.75 -5.85
N LEU A 880 6.56 -22.54 -5.05
CA LEU A 880 6.01 -23.68 -4.30
C LEU A 880 5.10 -23.25 -3.14
N ILE A 881 5.57 -22.37 -2.24
CA ILE A 881 4.86 -22.11 -0.97
C ILE A 881 3.46 -21.50 -1.18
N ILE A 882 3.28 -20.64 -2.19
CA ILE A 882 1.96 -20.09 -2.56
C ILE A 882 1.01 -21.15 -3.15
N ARG A 883 1.56 -22.27 -3.67
CA ARG A 883 0.83 -23.40 -4.24
C ARG A 883 0.58 -24.54 -3.24
N LEU A 884 1.03 -24.42 -1.99
CA LEU A 884 0.92 -25.46 -0.96
C LEU A 884 0.22 -24.93 0.32
N PRO A 885 -1.08 -24.55 0.26
CA PRO A 885 -1.81 -24.02 1.41
C PRO A 885 -1.92 -24.98 2.60
N GLN A 886 -1.79 -26.30 2.38
CA GLN A 886 -1.82 -27.31 3.44
C GLN A 886 -0.45 -27.60 4.07
N LEU A 887 0.64 -27.00 3.58
CA LEU A 887 1.96 -27.16 4.18
C LEU A 887 1.98 -26.68 5.65
N ARG A 888 2.55 -27.50 6.53
CA ARG A 888 2.75 -27.24 7.96
C ARG A 888 4.21 -27.43 8.37
N GLU A 889 4.90 -28.36 7.73
CA GLU A 889 6.28 -28.69 8.04
C GLU A 889 7.15 -28.55 6.79
N LEU A 890 8.24 -27.79 6.91
CA LEU A 890 9.17 -27.54 5.81
C LEU A 890 10.61 -27.74 6.28
N SER A 891 11.34 -28.59 5.57
CA SER A 891 12.78 -28.81 5.79
C SER A 891 13.58 -28.28 4.60
N LEU A 892 14.57 -27.44 4.89
CA LEU A 892 15.45 -26.72 3.98
C LEU A 892 16.90 -26.84 4.47
N GLN A 893 17.26 -27.97 5.08
CA GLN A 893 18.61 -28.17 5.63
C GLN A 893 19.66 -28.02 4.52
N GLY A 894 20.76 -27.31 4.77
CA GLY A 894 21.82 -27.09 3.77
C GLY A 894 21.46 -26.18 2.59
N VAL A 895 20.22 -25.72 2.47
CA VAL A 895 19.77 -24.82 1.39
C VAL A 895 20.39 -23.43 1.59
N ASN A 896 20.79 -22.76 0.50
CA ASN A 896 21.33 -21.41 0.57
C ASN A 896 20.28 -20.42 1.13
N VAL A 897 20.70 -19.51 2.02
CA VAL A 897 19.81 -18.55 2.70
C VAL A 897 19.03 -17.63 1.74
N ILE A 898 19.55 -17.39 0.53
CA ILE A 898 18.83 -16.67 -0.54
C ILE A 898 17.56 -17.42 -0.91
N GLY A 899 17.59 -18.75 -1.00
CA GLY A 899 16.42 -19.61 -1.17
C GLY A 899 15.43 -19.46 -0.01
N VAL A 900 15.91 -19.64 1.22
CA VAL A 900 15.12 -19.54 2.46
C VAL A 900 14.41 -18.19 2.60
N SER A 901 15.03 -17.10 2.13
CA SER A 901 14.42 -15.75 2.15
C SER A 901 13.11 -15.62 1.34
N ALA A 902 12.73 -16.64 0.56
CA ALA A 902 11.40 -16.74 -0.06
C ALA A 902 10.25 -16.87 0.95
N LEU A 903 10.50 -17.34 2.19
CA LEU A 903 9.47 -17.51 3.22
C LEU A 903 8.89 -16.18 3.74
N ARG A 904 9.58 -15.06 3.48
CA ARG A 904 9.19 -13.70 3.88
C ARG A 904 8.17 -13.09 2.90
N THR A 905 6.99 -13.70 2.82
CA THR A 905 5.84 -13.20 2.03
C THR A 905 4.51 -13.42 2.75
N CYS A 906 3.55 -12.51 2.58
CA CYS A 906 2.19 -12.67 3.10
C CYS A 906 1.42 -13.87 2.52
N MET A 907 1.97 -14.53 1.49
CA MET A 907 1.49 -15.80 0.92
C MET A 907 2.12 -17.05 1.54
N CYS A 908 3.06 -16.91 2.47
CA CYS A 908 3.66 -18.03 3.18
C CYS A 908 2.59 -18.78 4.02
N PRO A 909 2.52 -20.13 3.92
CA PRO A 909 1.57 -20.95 4.68
C PRO A 909 1.88 -20.93 6.19
N PRO A 910 0.90 -21.29 7.04
CA PRO A 910 1.05 -21.21 8.49
C PRO A 910 1.87 -22.40 9.03
N LEU A 911 3.18 -22.38 8.80
CA LEU A 911 4.11 -23.43 9.25
C LEU A 911 4.10 -23.57 10.77
N SER A 912 4.14 -24.82 11.23
CA SER A 912 4.37 -25.24 12.62
C SER A 912 5.77 -25.83 12.84
N PHE A 913 6.43 -26.31 11.79
CA PHE A 913 7.81 -26.82 11.81
C PHE A 913 8.62 -26.18 10.68
N LEU A 914 9.82 -25.70 11.01
CA LEU A 914 10.81 -25.25 10.04
C LEU A 914 12.21 -25.74 10.44
N ASP A 915 12.87 -26.49 9.54
CA ASP A 915 14.30 -26.79 9.65
C ASP A 915 15.06 -26.01 8.56
N ILE A 916 15.99 -25.15 9.01
CA ILE A 916 16.91 -24.37 8.18
C ILE A 916 18.35 -24.54 8.69
N SER A 917 18.64 -25.71 9.28
CA SER A 917 19.97 -26.08 9.78
C SER A 917 20.99 -26.15 8.64
N PHE A 918 22.24 -25.78 8.92
CA PHE A 918 23.35 -25.73 7.97
C PHE A 918 23.08 -24.86 6.71
N ALA A 919 22.05 -24.00 6.74
CA ALA A 919 21.66 -23.18 5.60
C ALA A 919 22.78 -22.18 5.22
N GLY A 920 23.32 -22.33 4.00
CA GLY A 920 24.50 -21.60 3.54
C GLY A 920 24.31 -20.08 3.61
N GLY A 921 25.10 -19.42 4.45
CA GLY A 921 25.08 -17.96 4.67
C GLY A 921 24.16 -17.47 5.80
N LEU A 922 23.45 -18.36 6.52
CA LEU A 922 22.50 -17.98 7.57
C LEU A 922 23.21 -17.33 8.79
N ASN A 923 22.80 -16.09 9.07
CA ASN A 923 23.31 -15.22 10.13
C ASN A 923 22.18 -14.32 10.71
N ASP A 924 22.46 -13.61 11.80
CA ASP A 924 21.50 -12.77 12.54
C ASP A 924 20.69 -11.79 11.67
N ALA A 925 21.32 -11.16 10.66
CA ALA A 925 20.64 -10.19 9.80
C ALA A 925 19.68 -10.90 8.84
N THR A 926 20.10 -12.03 8.27
CA THR A 926 19.24 -12.86 7.40
C THR A 926 18.12 -13.57 8.17
N LEU A 927 18.37 -14.05 9.39
CA LEU A 927 17.33 -14.63 10.24
C LEU A 927 16.33 -13.56 10.70
N ARG A 928 16.81 -12.36 11.07
CA ARG A 928 15.96 -11.19 11.29
C ARG A 928 15.10 -10.90 10.07
N GLU A 929 15.65 -10.93 8.86
CA GLU A 929 14.85 -10.76 7.64
C GLU A 929 13.77 -11.82 7.51
N ILE A 930 14.12 -13.11 7.57
CA ILE A 930 13.19 -14.25 7.43
C ILE A 930 12.07 -14.20 8.48
N LEU A 931 12.38 -13.83 9.73
CA LEU A 931 11.41 -13.72 10.81
C LEU A 931 10.63 -12.41 10.81
N SER A 932 11.11 -11.36 10.15
CA SER A 932 10.44 -10.04 10.13
C SER A 932 9.07 -10.08 9.43
N PRO A 933 8.22 -9.06 9.66
CA PRO A 933 7.01 -8.87 8.86
C PRO A 933 7.29 -8.86 7.34
N PRO A 934 6.36 -9.42 6.53
CA PRO A 934 6.48 -9.43 5.09
C PRO A 934 6.46 -7.98 4.53
N PRO A 935 7.28 -7.66 3.52
CA PRO A 935 7.25 -6.34 2.88
C PRO A 935 6.01 -6.16 1.98
N ASP A 936 5.48 -7.26 1.45
CA ASP A 936 4.21 -7.36 0.74
C ASP A 936 3.04 -7.37 1.73
N SER A 937 2.24 -6.29 1.71
CA SER A 937 0.97 -6.21 2.42
C SER A 937 -0.19 -6.63 1.51
N ARG A 938 -1.24 -7.22 2.10
CA ARG A 938 -2.52 -7.40 1.38
C ARG A 938 -3.34 -6.10 1.48
N PRO A 939 -4.20 -5.79 0.50
CA PRO A 939 -5.24 -4.78 0.70
C PRO A 939 -5.99 -5.03 2.02
N GLY A 940 -6.19 -3.98 2.81
CA GLY A 940 -6.81 -4.06 4.15
C GLY A 940 -5.96 -4.63 5.29
N LEU A 941 -4.81 -5.26 5.03
CA LEU A 941 -4.02 -5.90 6.09
C LEU A 941 -2.51 -5.67 5.94
N VAL A 942 -2.03 -4.65 6.68
CA VAL A 942 -0.62 -4.54 7.07
C VAL A 942 -0.35 -5.62 8.13
N ASP A 943 0.17 -6.78 7.71
CA ASP A 943 0.52 -7.89 8.62
C ASP A 943 1.79 -7.52 9.40
N THR A 944 1.62 -6.73 10.47
CA THR A 944 2.69 -6.19 11.33
C THR A 944 3.47 -7.25 12.13
N LYS A 945 3.22 -8.54 11.87
CA LYS A 945 3.78 -9.68 12.60
C LYS A 945 4.37 -10.68 11.62
N SER A 946 5.27 -11.53 12.12
CA SER A 946 5.83 -12.62 11.32
C SER A 946 4.74 -13.53 10.76
N ARG A 947 4.96 -14.05 9.56
CA ARG A 947 4.17 -15.15 8.98
C ARG A 947 4.49 -16.48 9.64
N LEU A 948 5.72 -16.62 10.14
CA LEU A 948 6.22 -17.80 10.86
C LEU A 948 5.80 -17.82 12.35
N ARG A 949 4.97 -16.86 12.82
CA ARG A 949 4.50 -16.75 14.22
C ARG A 949 3.75 -17.97 14.80
N ASN A 950 3.49 -18.99 13.98
CA ASN A 950 2.86 -20.25 14.36
C ASN A 950 3.85 -21.41 14.55
N LEU A 951 5.15 -21.21 14.28
CA LEU A 951 6.17 -22.23 14.50
C LEU A 951 6.17 -22.69 15.97
N ARG A 952 6.06 -24.01 16.13
CA ARG A 952 6.29 -24.75 17.37
C ARG A 952 7.71 -25.31 17.38
N THR A 953 8.21 -25.73 16.22
CA THR A 953 9.58 -26.23 16.05
C THR A 953 10.37 -25.35 15.09
N LEU A 954 11.55 -24.90 15.53
CA LEU A 954 12.54 -24.25 14.68
C LEU A 954 13.90 -24.92 14.89
N LYS A 955 14.55 -25.30 13.79
CA LYS A 955 15.92 -25.83 13.81
C LYS A 955 16.88 -24.96 13.04
N LEU A 956 18.04 -24.71 13.66
CA LEU A 956 19.08 -23.78 13.23
C LEU A 956 20.48 -24.41 13.37
N ALA A 957 20.60 -25.74 13.44
CA ALA A 957 21.87 -26.39 13.78
C ALA A 957 23.00 -25.98 12.82
N GLY A 958 24.20 -25.73 13.35
CA GLY A 958 25.38 -25.28 12.60
C GLY A 958 25.28 -23.87 11.98
N SER A 959 24.29 -23.05 12.37
CA SER A 959 24.12 -21.70 11.81
C SER A 959 25.15 -20.70 12.37
N SER A 960 25.55 -19.73 11.53
CA SER A 960 26.42 -18.61 11.95
C SER A 960 25.64 -17.51 12.68
N ILE A 961 24.87 -17.88 13.70
CA ILE A 961 24.08 -16.95 14.53
C ILE A 961 24.78 -16.60 15.85
N THR A 962 24.41 -15.45 16.44
CA THR A 962 24.86 -14.98 17.76
C THR A 962 23.67 -14.74 18.69
N ASP A 963 23.93 -14.33 19.92
CA ASP A 963 22.92 -13.99 20.93
C ASP A 963 21.88 -12.97 20.44
N VAL A 964 22.20 -12.15 19.43
CA VAL A 964 21.27 -11.19 18.81
C VAL A 964 20.14 -11.89 18.02
N ALA A 965 20.38 -13.10 17.50
CA ALA A 965 19.38 -13.90 16.80
C ALA A 965 18.26 -14.38 17.74
N LEU A 966 18.61 -14.77 18.97
CA LEU A 966 17.66 -15.30 19.94
C LEU A 966 16.63 -14.25 20.36
N ARG A 967 17.00 -12.96 20.37
CA ARG A 967 16.06 -11.83 20.51
C ARG A 967 14.97 -11.80 19.43
N TYR A 968 15.32 -12.06 18.17
CA TYR A 968 14.35 -12.03 17.08
C TYR A 968 13.45 -13.25 17.11
N ILE A 969 13.96 -14.39 17.57
CA ILE A 969 13.17 -15.60 17.83
C ILE A 969 12.11 -15.32 18.89
N THR A 970 12.48 -14.81 20.08
CA THR A 970 11.50 -14.52 21.14
C THR A 970 10.55 -13.38 20.78
N GLN A 971 10.99 -12.39 20.00
CA GLN A 971 10.14 -11.30 19.50
C GLN A 971 9.10 -11.74 18.44
N HIS A 972 9.37 -12.78 17.66
CA HIS A 972 8.56 -13.12 16.48
C HIS A 972 7.90 -14.51 16.51
N LEU A 973 8.33 -15.42 17.39
CA LEU A 973 7.84 -16.80 17.48
C LEU A 973 7.20 -17.10 18.86
N PRO A 974 6.06 -16.48 19.22
CA PRO A 974 5.42 -16.60 20.54
C PRO A 974 4.72 -17.96 20.79
N ARG A 975 5.02 -18.98 19.97
CA ARG A 975 4.43 -20.33 20.01
C ARG A 975 5.49 -21.44 19.98
N LEU A 976 6.76 -21.08 20.06
CA LEU A 976 7.89 -21.99 19.95
C LEU A 976 8.03 -22.88 21.20
N SER A 977 8.05 -24.19 21.00
CA SER A 977 8.22 -25.20 22.04
C SER A 977 9.43 -26.11 21.83
N VAL A 978 9.96 -26.19 20.61
CA VAL A 978 11.18 -26.96 20.28
C VAL A 978 12.14 -26.05 19.52
N LEU A 979 13.35 -25.89 20.05
CA LEU A 979 14.41 -25.07 19.47
C LEU A 979 15.73 -25.84 19.43
N ASP A 980 16.26 -26.05 18.22
CA ASP A 980 17.55 -26.70 17.98
C ASP A 980 18.57 -25.65 17.56
N LEU A 981 19.59 -25.44 18.40
CA LEU A 981 20.70 -24.51 18.22
C LEU A 981 22.04 -25.25 18.23
N SER A 982 22.04 -26.57 18.03
CA SER A 982 23.25 -27.39 18.13
C SER A 982 24.34 -26.93 17.16
N SER A 983 25.60 -27.00 17.57
CA SER A 983 26.76 -26.49 16.79
C SER A 983 26.73 -24.99 16.43
N CYS A 984 25.87 -24.16 17.04
CA CYS A 984 25.88 -22.70 16.85
C CYS A 984 27.02 -22.05 17.67
N THR A 985 28.25 -22.14 17.15
CA THR A 985 29.52 -21.85 17.87
C THR A 985 29.70 -20.43 18.44
N ARG A 986 28.79 -19.49 18.15
CA ARG A 986 28.88 -18.07 18.58
C ARG A 986 27.78 -17.64 19.56
N LEU A 987 26.96 -18.57 20.04
CA LEU A 987 26.02 -18.32 21.15
C LEU A 987 26.74 -18.35 22.51
N THR A 988 26.29 -17.55 23.45
CA THR A 988 26.79 -17.51 24.84
C THR A 988 25.64 -17.59 25.84
N ASP A 989 25.95 -17.63 27.13
CA ASP A 989 24.94 -17.60 28.21
C ASP A 989 24.03 -16.36 28.14
N ALA A 990 24.53 -15.23 27.61
CA ALA A 990 23.74 -14.02 27.37
C ALA A 990 22.68 -14.20 26.24
N GLY A 991 22.87 -15.18 25.36
CA GLY A 991 21.85 -15.61 24.41
C GLY A 991 20.76 -16.44 25.10
N ILE A 992 21.15 -17.41 25.92
CA ILE A 992 20.20 -18.26 26.67
C ILE A 992 19.38 -17.43 27.65
N ALA A 993 19.99 -16.44 28.32
CA ALA A 993 19.30 -15.47 29.16
C ALA A 993 18.13 -14.77 28.46
N GLN A 994 18.20 -14.53 27.14
CA GLN A 994 17.11 -13.90 26.37
C GLN A 994 15.94 -14.84 26.10
N LEU A 995 16.15 -16.16 26.03
CA LEU A 995 15.09 -17.15 25.96
C LEU A 995 14.31 -17.25 27.28
N THR A 996 14.94 -16.84 28.39
CA THR A 996 14.46 -17.03 29.77
C THR A 996 14.17 -15.70 30.51
N THR A 997 14.03 -14.58 29.79
CA THR A 997 13.78 -13.26 30.38
C THR A 997 12.48 -12.65 29.83
N PRO A 998 11.55 -12.17 30.69
CA PRO A 998 10.31 -11.56 30.22
C PRO A 998 10.58 -10.39 29.25
N PRO A 999 9.79 -10.24 28.17
CA PRO A 999 8.51 -10.89 27.88
C PRO A 999 8.62 -12.16 27.01
N ALA A 1000 9.74 -12.90 27.02
CA ALA A 1000 9.91 -14.08 26.17
C ALA A 1000 8.94 -15.23 26.53
N SER A 1001 8.03 -15.57 25.61
CA SER A 1001 7.04 -16.66 25.78
C SER A 1001 7.66 -18.07 25.94
N SER A 1002 8.93 -18.24 25.60
CA SER A 1002 9.70 -19.47 25.80
C SER A 1002 9.89 -19.85 27.28
N ILE A 1003 9.66 -18.93 28.22
CA ILE A 1003 9.61 -19.24 29.67
C ILE A 1003 8.48 -20.24 29.97
N GLU A 1004 7.33 -20.08 29.32
CA GLU A 1004 6.12 -20.88 29.55
C GLU A 1004 5.98 -22.06 28.57
N LEU A 1005 6.57 -21.94 27.37
CA LEU A 1005 6.28 -22.85 26.25
C LEU A 1005 7.44 -23.75 25.80
N LEU A 1006 8.69 -23.46 26.19
CA LEU A 1006 9.85 -24.21 25.69
C LEU A 1006 9.94 -25.59 26.38
N GLN A 1007 9.78 -26.64 25.58
CA GLN A 1007 9.74 -28.05 26.00
C GLN A 1007 11.02 -28.81 25.63
N SER A 1008 11.66 -28.48 24.50
CA SER A 1008 12.94 -29.05 24.10
C SER A 1008 13.89 -27.97 23.61
N LEU A 1009 15.10 -27.95 24.17
CA LEU A 1009 16.20 -27.11 23.74
C LEU A 1009 17.42 -27.97 23.39
N ASP A 1010 18.02 -27.74 22.23
CA ASP A 1010 19.28 -28.38 21.85
C ASP A 1010 20.43 -27.37 21.82
N LEU A 1011 21.45 -27.63 22.64
CA LEU A 1011 22.69 -26.87 22.77
C LEU A 1011 23.90 -27.82 22.69
N CYS A 1012 23.75 -28.95 21.99
CA CYS A 1012 24.84 -29.88 21.73
C CYS A 1012 25.94 -29.20 20.91
N ASN A 1013 27.21 -29.41 21.26
CA ASN A 1013 28.39 -28.84 20.59
C ASN A 1013 28.38 -27.29 20.54
N CYS A 1014 27.95 -26.62 21.62
CA CYS A 1014 27.97 -25.16 21.74
C CYS A 1014 29.12 -24.71 22.67
N PRO A 1015 30.34 -24.47 22.15
CA PRO A 1015 31.58 -24.35 22.94
C PRO A 1015 31.67 -23.16 23.91
N ARG A 1016 30.74 -22.20 23.85
CA ARG A 1016 30.70 -20.97 24.64
C ARG A 1016 29.52 -20.89 25.62
N ILE A 1017 28.78 -21.99 25.77
CA ILE A 1017 27.74 -22.17 26.78
C ILE A 1017 28.38 -22.74 28.05
N THR A 1018 28.11 -22.12 29.20
CA THR A 1018 28.68 -22.48 30.50
C THR A 1018 27.58 -22.90 31.49
N ASP A 1019 27.97 -23.24 32.72
CA ASP A 1019 27.04 -23.51 33.82
C ASP A 1019 26.06 -22.35 34.11
N ALA A 1020 26.38 -21.11 33.72
CA ALA A 1020 25.49 -19.96 33.88
C ALA A 1020 24.19 -20.10 33.06
N SER A 1021 24.23 -20.73 31.88
CA SER A 1021 23.02 -21.04 31.11
C SER A 1021 22.04 -21.93 31.86
N LEU A 1022 22.51 -22.83 32.73
CA LEU A 1022 21.63 -23.72 33.49
C LEU A 1022 20.85 -22.96 34.57
N ASP A 1023 21.48 -22.03 35.29
CA ASP A 1023 20.78 -21.16 36.25
C ASP A 1023 19.74 -20.27 35.54
N HIS A 1024 19.97 -19.84 34.29
CA HIS A 1024 18.95 -19.19 33.45
C HIS A 1024 17.79 -20.12 33.08
N LEU A 1025 18.08 -21.34 32.61
CA LEU A 1025 17.09 -22.32 32.14
C LEU A 1025 16.18 -22.87 33.24
N THR A 1026 16.52 -22.72 34.53
CA THR A 1026 15.62 -23.06 35.65
C THR A 1026 14.25 -22.37 35.59
N ARG A 1027 14.13 -21.27 34.84
CA ARG A 1027 12.88 -20.52 34.62
C ARG A 1027 11.92 -21.19 33.64
N CYS A 1028 12.40 -22.05 32.74
CA CYS A 1028 11.56 -22.70 31.73
C CYS A 1028 10.79 -23.88 32.33
N ALA A 1029 9.60 -23.61 32.88
CA ALA A 1029 8.81 -24.57 33.67
C ALA A 1029 8.30 -25.81 32.90
N GLN A 1030 8.47 -25.86 31.58
CA GLN A 1030 8.06 -26.96 30.71
C GLN A 1030 9.23 -27.71 30.05
N LEU A 1031 10.49 -27.37 30.36
CA LEU A 1031 11.68 -27.87 29.67
C LEU A 1031 11.98 -29.35 29.99
N GLY A 1032 11.29 -30.25 29.30
CA GLY A 1032 11.43 -31.70 29.41
C GLY A 1032 12.60 -32.31 28.64
N ARG A 1033 13.21 -31.61 27.68
CA ARG A 1033 14.46 -32.03 27.02
C ARG A 1033 15.47 -30.90 26.96
N LEU A 1034 16.70 -31.17 27.38
CA LEU A 1034 17.85 -30.28 27.23
C LEU A 1034 19.09 -31.10 26.88
N ASP A 1035 19.65 -30.86 25.69
CA ASP A 1035 20.88 -31.54 25.24
C ASP A 1035 22.08 -30.59 25.34
N LEU A 1036 23.08 -30.96 26.14
CA LEU A 1036 24.31 -30.21 26.37
C LEU A 1036 25.56 -31.07 26.09
N ARG A 1037 25.41 -32.18 25.36
CA ARG A 1037 26.53 -33.05 24.97
C ARG A 1037 27.54 -32.26 24.12
N HIS A 1038 28.82 -32.61 24.23
CA HIS A 1038 29.93 -31.92 23.55
C HIS A 1038 30.10 -30.41 23.84
N SER A 1039 29.32 -29.82 24.76
CA SER A 1039 29.54 -28.45 25.26
C SER A 1039 30.50 -28.51 26.46
N PRO A 1040 31.77 -28.10 26.33
CA PRO A 1040 32.84 -28.45 27.27
C PRO A 1040 32.80 -27.62 28.57
N LEU A 1041 32.37 -26.36 28.50
CA LEU A 1041 32.34 -25.43 29.65
C LEU A 1041 31.12 -25.64 30.58
N VAL A 1042 30.29 -26.65 30.31
CA VAL A 1042 29.23 -27.11 31.20
C VAL A 1042 29.73 -28.29 32.03
N THR A 1043 29.55 -28.26 33.35
CA THR A 1043 29.96 -29.35 34.26
C THR A 1043 28.81 -30.34 34.49
N ALA A 1044 29.14 -31.62 34.69
CA ALA A 1044 28.15 -32.64 35.06
C ALA A 1044 27.48 -32.31 36.42
N ALA A 1045 28.23 -31.68 37.34
CA ALA A 1045 27.73 -31.20 38.62
C ALA A 1045 26.64 -30.13 38.46
N ALA A 1046 26.81 -29.18 37.53
CA ALA A 1046 25.77 -28.18 37.25
C ALA A 1046 24.53 -28.80 36.56
N VAL A 1047 24.70 -29.78 35.67
CA VAL A 1047 23.55 -30.51 35.09
C VAL A 1047 22.78 -31.26 36.18
N ALA A 1048 23.46 -31.90 37.13
CA ALA A 1048 22.82 -32.52 38.31
C ALA A 1048 22.10 -31.49 39.21
N LYS A 1049 22.72 -30.33 39.46
CA LYS A 1049 22.14 -29.17 40.18
C LYS A 1049 20.91 -28.58 39.46
N PHE A 1050 20.87 -28.60 38.13
CA PHE A 1050 19.72 -28.18 37.33
C PHE A 1050 18.58 -29.20 37.46
N VAL A 1051 18.87 -30.50 37.29
CA VAL A 1051 17.89 -31.57 37.40
C VAL A 1051 17.24 -31.61 38.79
N SER A 1052 18.01 -31.50 39.88
CA SER A 1052 17.48 -31.51 41.26
C SER A 1052 16.70 -30.24 41.63
N ARG A 1053 16.77 -29.17 40.84
CA ARG A 1053 15.96 -27.94 40.97
C ARG A 1053 14.72 -27.92 40.09
N SER A 1054 14.56 -28.90 39.19
CA SER A 1054 13.41 -28.97 38.30
C SER A 1054 12.14 -29.43 39.04
N LYS A 1055 10.98 -28.96 38.57
CA LYS A 1055 9.67 -29.49 38.97
C LYS A 1055 9.20 -30.66 38.11
N LEU A 1056 9.97 -31.00 37.07
CA LEU A 1056 9.71 -32.10 36.15
C LEU A 1056 10.53 -33.33 36.56
N ASN A 1057 10.04 -34.53 36.24
CA ASN A 1057 10.72 -35.80 36.52
C ASN A 1057 11.89 -36.01 35.53
N LEU A 1058 13.00 -35.29 35.70
CA LEU A 1058 14.13 -35.30 34.76
C LEU A 1058 15.18 -36.36 35.13
N ARG A 1059 15.71 -37.06 34.12
CA ARG A 1059 16.87 -37.96 34.21
C ARG A 1059 18.01 -37.48 33.32
N ILE A 1060 19.24 -37.86 33.69
CA ILE A 1060 20.45 -37.58 32.91
C ILE A 1060 20.88 -38.86 32.19
N LEU A 1061 21.07 -38.78 30.88
CA LEU A 1061 21.74 -39.76 30.03
C LEU A 1061 23.02 -39.14 29.47
N ASP A 1062 23.96 -39.97 29.00
CA ASP A 1062 25.19 -39.55 28.30
C ASP A 1062 26.00 -38.44 29.03
N GLY A 1063 25.89 -38.38 30.36
CA GLY A 1063 26.44 -37.33 31.24
C GLY A 1063 25.84 -35.92 31.09
N LYS A 1064 25.29 -35.54 29.93
CA LYS A 1064 24.82 -34.17 29.61
C LYS A 1064 23.52 -34.09 28.77
N LEU A 1065 22.84 -35.21 28.52
CA LEU A 1065 21.51 -35.21 27.91
C LEU A 1065 20.44 -35.34 29.01
N VAL A 1066 19.62 -34.31 29.19
CA VAL A 1066 18.52 -34.29 30.16
C VAL A 1066 17.21 -34.60 29.45
N LEU A 1067 16.46 -35.58 29.95
CA LEU A 1067 15.15 -35.99 29.43
C LEU A 1067 14.13 -36.17 30.55
N HIS A 1068 12.87 -35.85 30.27
CA HIS A 1068 11.73 -36.21 31.10
C HIS A 1068 11.54 -37.73 31.11
N ALA A 1069 11.56 -38.34 32.29
CA ALA A 1069 11.15 -39.72 32.47
C ALA A 1069 9.63 -39.82 32.38
N SER A 1070 9.17 -40.51 31.35
CA SER A 1070 7.80 -41.07 31.26
C SER A 1070 7.54 -42.05 32.40
#